data_AF-A0A6M0EV77-F1
#
_entry.id   AF-A0A6M0EV77-F1
#
_cell.length_a   1.000
_cell.length_b   1.000
_cell.length_c   1.000
_cell.angle_alpha   90.00
_cell.angle_beta   90.00
_cell.angle_gamma   90.00
#
_symmetry.space_group_name_H-M   'P 1'
#
loop_
_entity.id
_entity.type
_entity.pdbx_description
1 polymer ?
#
loop_
_entity_poly.entity_id
_entity_poly.type
_entity_poly.pdbx_seq_one_letter_code
_entity_poly.pdbx_strand_id
1 'polypeptide(L)'
;MFGRTRAKIVLFLSTLLISVFIFAHFHRALSSLQSPATAKDTSIEIVKGWQYRWGDFSVEEADAPACQENEISNSCWQQFQFPSRLRKPEDEQIVWLRVPLPTGQWKSPALYLRGVPYIIGAYLNQRLVYTEFSLNSSGKANFESYQWPIIPLGSDFQGEILLFRVYVGDYPSIYIGLFDRVTIGSQIALIKRSFEQEIDAVFGFLVTCLGLSAIFLSLIRKETKSYLRFGLFALSIGLYIISDSDLITLFLNRLIILGYLEYISFYLIPISTCLLFEEIFGVGYKSIIRYLWKINLVYAIIGLLLFATQTDTWISDIYLDQLLLLVTALILLINSIQMSMAGNWEAKLFTSGFIILALSAVHDTLVYILKPLYWYHKIHPWGTFVFILLVGLIFEYRFNQARRRLQDYARELEVKNYDLQEMDKLKDEFLANTSHELKTPLNGIIGIAESLIDGATGKLSQQTISNLYLIVSSGQRLNQLVNDLLDFSQLKHKKLQLTTKAVGMREITNVVLTLCQPLVGNKPLQLINKIGRELPPVDADENRVQQILYNLVGNAIKFTASGTIEVSAIIRDASLANSTSPSSPNQEVSGKGKTQLLPIGSQYLEVTVADTGIGIEADKLERIFQSFEQADGSISREYGGAGLGLAVTKQLVKLHGGDIHAESTPGMGSRFIFTLPLSAGKVEKRLSETVSKISQFSAMATTQKQLLLDGVASAPTEGAFKIMLVDDELVNLQVLINHLSLQNYAITQAANGIEALEIIQHGFQPDLILLDIMMPKMTGYELCKKIREQFPANELPVVLLTAKNQVSDLVEGFGVGANDYLSKPVSKHELLARIKTHLRLAKINAAYGRFVPHEFLNFLDRESIVDVQLGDQVLKEMTVLFADIRSFTTLSEQMSPKENFDFLNAYLSRVSPVIRNHHGFIDKYIGDAIMALFPQSADDALQAGIDMQKQVSLFNSYRQQRGKEPIAIGIGMHTGSLILGTVGESQRMENTVIADAVNLASRLEGLTKVYGADILISEQTLGLLDNQQQYRCRFLGRVKVKGKTQAVGVFEVCDANPQQLMELKMQTLTEFERGVELYVEKKFAQAQQVFKKIWQINQHDLVTKLYIKRCQKAKRFGVSEFDVVVD
;
A
#
# COMPACT_ATOMS: atom_id res chain seq x y z
N MET A 1 24.75 10.06 -32.92
CA MET A 1 25.64 10.60 -31.85
C MET A 1 26.64 9.58 -31.26
N PHE A 2 26.33 8.27 -31.26
CA PHE A 2 27.10 7.22 -30.56
C PHE A 2 28.43 6.77 -31.20
N GLY A 3 28.69 7.08 -32.47
CA GLY A 3 29.98 6.79 -33.13
C GLY A 3 31.14 7.67 -32.66
N ARG A 4 30.85 8.90 -32.23
CA ARG A 4 31.88 9.88 -31.81
C ARG A 4 32.56 9.54 -30.48
N THR A 5 31.95 8.72 -29.62
CA THR A 5 32.49 8.39 -28.30
C THR A 5 33.36 7.12 -28.30
N ARG A 6 33.03 6.12 -29.14
CA ARG A 6 33.91 4.97 -29.40
C ARG A 6 35.23 5.42 -30.00
N ALA A 7 35.15 6.34 -30.96
CA ALA A 7 36.34 6.96 -31.54
C ALA A 7 37.18 7.64 -30.45
N LYS A 8 36.60 8.41 -29.52
CA LYS A 8 37.38 9.16 -28.51
C LYS A 8 38.06 8.31 -27.44
N ILE A 9 37.48 7.20 -26.99
CA ILE A 9 38.09 6.34 -25.95
C ILE A 9 39.11 5.39 -26.57
N VAL A 10 38.81 4.84 -27.76
CA VAL A 10 39.81 4.11 -28.53
C VAL A 10 40.94 5.06 -28.90
N LEU A 11 40.66 6.30 -29.33
CA LEU A 11 41.67 7.34 -29.56
C LEU A 11 42.45 7.64 -28.29
N PHE A 12 41.83 7.64 -27.10
CA PHE A 12 42.50 7.90 -25.82
C PHE A 12 43.45 6.77 -25.37
N LEU A 13 42.96 5.52 -25.37
CA LEU A 13 43.77 4.33 -25.07
C LEU A 13 44.82 4.07 -26.14
N SER A 14 44.49 4.32 -27.41
CA SER A 14 45.47 4.28 -28.49
C SER A 14 46.43 5.46 -28.41
N THR A 15 46.07 6.67 -27.99
CA THR A 15 47.07 7.73 -27.72
C THR A 15 47.96 7.38 -26.55
N LEU A 16 47.47 6.69 -25.51
CA LEU A 16 48.30 6.23 -24.38
C LEU A 16 49.25 5.11 -24.81
N LEU A 17 48.74 4.11 -25.54
CA LEU A 17 49.55 3.04 -26.12
C LEU A 17 50.53 3.60 -27.16
N ILE A 18 50.11 4.54 -28.02
CA ILE A 18 50.93 5.22 -29.01
C ILE A 18 51.93 6.14 -28.33
N SER A 19 51.65 6.78 -27.19
CA SER A 19 52.66 7.58 -26.49
C SER A 19 53.68 6.69 -25.77
N VAL A 20 53.28 5.55 -25.21
CA VAL A 20 54.20 4.51 -24.71
C VAL A 20 55.01 3.88 -25.86
N PHE A 21 54.38 3.63 -27.01
CA PHE A 21 55.04 3.07 -28.20
C PHE A 21 55.97 4.09 -28.85
N ILE A 22 55.54 5.34 -29.00
CA ILE A 22 56.36 6.46 -29.48
C ILE A 22 57.51 6.66 -28.51
N PHE A 23 57.32 6.56 -27.20
CA PHE A 23 58.41 6.70 -26.22
C PHE A 23 59.39 5.51 -26.29
N ALA A 24 58.91 4.27 -26.40
CA ALA A 24 59.75 3.10 -26.65
C ALA A 24 60.48 3.18 -28.00
N HIS A 25 59.84 3.76 -29.02
CA HIS A 25 60.43 3.99 -30.34
C HIS A 25 61.37 5.18 -30.35
N PHE A 26 61.13 6.21 -29.51
CA PHE A 26 61.98 7.37 -29.28
C PHE A 26 63.24 6.94 -28.54
N HIS A 27 63.14 6.04 -27.55
CA HIS A 27 64.27 5.37 -26.92
C HIS A 27 65.09 4.55 -27.94
N ARG A 28 64.41 3.81 -28.85
CA ARG A 28 65.05 3.12 -30.00
C ARG A 28 65.66 4.08 -31.03
N ALA A 29 65.04 5.23 -31.28
CA ALA A 29 65.51 6.24 -32.24
C ALA A 29 66.70 7.02 -31.67
N LEU A 30 66.68 7.30 -30.37
CA LEU A 30 67.82 7.80 -29.61
C LEU A 30 68.98 6.81 -29.65
N SER A 31 68.72 5.50 -29.55
CA SER A 31 69.77 4.48 -29.65
C SER A 31 70.28 4.25 -31.07
N SER A 32 69.49 4.56 -32.11
CA SER A 32 69.92 4.51 -33.52
C SER A 32 70.68 5.75 -34.01
N LEU A 33 70.71 6.84 -33.23
CA LEU A 33 71.59 8.00 -33.46
C LEU A 33 73.04 7.67 -33.05
N GLN A 34 73.62 6.60 -33.60
CA GLN A 34 75.06 6.39 -33.58
C GLN A 34 75.63 7.03 -34.85
N SER A 35 76.38 8.12 -34.66
CA SER A 35 77.18 8.72 -35.73
C SER A 35 78.31 7.75 -36.12
N PRO A 36 78.71 7.64 -37.41
CA PRO A 36 79.86 6.83 -37.78
C PRO A 36 81.15 7.45 -37.23
N ALA A 37 82.00 6.56 -36.72
CA ALA A 37 83.39 6.72 -36.27
C ALA A 37 84.11 8.05 -36.59
N THR A 38 84.57 8.74 -35.53
CA THR A 38 85.92 9.36 -35.43
C THR A 38 86.20 10.06 -34.07
N ALA A 39 85.24 10.15 -33.14
CA ALA A 39 85.49 10.49 -31.73
C ALA A 39 84.63 9.58 -30.81
N LYS A 40 85.06 9.30 -29.57
CA LYS A 40 84.26 8.49 -28.63
C LYS A 40 82.96 9.23 -28.28
N ASP A 41 81.86 8.92 -28.97
CA ASP A 41 80.51 9.41 -28.66
C ASP A 41 79.85 8.59 -27.52
N THR A 42 80.52 7.53 -27.06
CA THR A 42 80.06 6.63 -25.99
C THR A 42 80.53 7.11 -24.62
N SER A 43 79.64 7.24 -23.64
CA SER A 43 79.99 7.53 -22.25
C SER A 43 80.77 6.38 -21.60
N ILE A 44 81.80 6.69 -20.82
CA ILE A 44 82.60 5.73 -20.05
C ILE A 44 82.38 5.98 -18.56
N GLU A 45 82.06 4.91 -17.83
CA GLU A 45 81.96 4.95 -16.36
C GLU A 45 83.36 4.88 -15.74
N ILE A 46 83.65 5.80 -14.83
CA ILE A 46 84.93 5.85 -14.13
C ILE A 46 84.81 4.94 -12.90
N VAL A 47 85.24 3.68 -13.04
CA VAL A 47 85.11 2.66 -11.97
C VAL A 47 86.46 2.18 -11.42
N LYS A 48 87.57 2.58 -12.05
CA LYS A 48 88.94 2.20 -11.66
C LYS A 48 89.76 3.43 -11.27
N GLY A 49 90.76 3.24 -10.42
CA GLY A 49 91.70 4.30 -10.02
C GLY A 49 91.20 5.23 -8.91
N TRP A 50 90.09 4.87 -8.26
CA TRP A 50 89.52 5.65 -7.16
C TRP A 50 90.35 5.49 -5.88
N GLN A 51 90.62 6.63 -5.23
CA GLN A 51 91.28 6.70 -3.95
C GLN A 51 90.53 7.64 -3.00
N TYR A 52 90.64 7.41 -1.70
CA TYR A 52 90.06 8.26 -0.66
C TYR A 52 91.05 8.59 0.46
N ARG A 53 90.82 9.69 1.15
CA ARG A 53 91.57 10.14 2.33
C ARG A 53 90.61 10.87 3.28
N TRP A 54 90.59 10.47 4.55
CA TRP A 54 89.80 11.15 5.60
C TRP A 54 90.57 12.34 6.15
N GLY A 55 89.86 13.43 6.50
CA GLY A 55 90.46 14.70 6.93
C GLY A 55 89.96 15.89 6.13
N ASP A 56 90.00 17.09 6.73
CA ASP A 56 89.72 18.34 6.02
C ASP A 56 91.01 19.09 5.70
N PHE A 57 91.55 18.83 4.51
CA PHE A 57 92.78 19.43 4.00
C PHE A 57 92.50 20.58 3.03
N SER A 58 93.51 21.42 2.77
CA SER A 58 93.43 22.38 1.67
C SER A 58 93.44 21.66 0.31
N VAL A 59 92.95 22.33 -0.75
CA VAL A 59 92.89 21.74 -2.10
C VAL A 59 94.30 21.36 -2.61
N GLU A 60 95.32 22.17 -2.27
CA GLU A 60 96.72 21.95 -2.63
C GLU A 60 97.30 20.69 -1.95
N GLU A 61 96.96 20.47 -0.67
CA GLU A 61 97.35 19.27 0.08
C GLU A 61 96.61 18.01 -0.38
N ALA A 62 95.38 18.15 -0.88
CA ALA A 62 94.60 17.07 -1.45
C ALA A 62 95.15 16.61 -2.81
N ASP A 63 95.80 17.49 -3.58
CA ASP A 63 96.37 17.17 -4.89
C ASP A 63 97.75 16.47 -4.81
N ALA A 64 98.29 16.24 -3.61
CA ALA A 64 99.61 15.62 -3.41
C ALA A 64 99.68 14.16 -3.95
N PRO A 65 100.82 13.70 -4.51
CA PRO A 65 100.97 12.38 -5.11
C PRO A 65 100.73 11.21 -4.13
N ALA A 66 100.51 10.00 -4.66
CA ALA A 66 100.33 8.78 -3.85
C ALA A 66 101.54 8.55 -2.92
N CYS A 67 101.28 8.09 -1.69
CA CYS A 67 102.32 7.92 -0.68
C CYS A 67 103.45 6.97 -1.11
N GLN A 68 104.67 7.28 -0.67
CA GLN A 68 105.82 6.36 -0.77
C GLN A 68 105.66 5.21 0.25
N GLU A 69 106.26 4.05 -0.04
CA GLU A 69 106.01 2.76 0.65
C GLU A 69 106.27 2.70 2.18
N ASN A 70 106.59 3.81 2.87
CA ASN A 70 106.94 3.83 4.30
C ASN A 70 106.24 4.90 5.16
N GLU A 71 105.08 5.44 4.76
CA GLU A 71 104.30 6.38 5.60
C GLU A 71 103.06 5.73 6.26
N ILE A 72 102.78 6.14 7.52
CA ILE A 72 101.79 5.54 8.45
C ILE A 72 100.34 5.93 8.08
N SER A 73 99.40 5.04 8.42
CA SER A 73 98.12 4.74 7.76
C SER A 73 96.97 5.76 7.75
N ASN A 74 97.12 7.01 8.21
CA ASN A 74 95.98 7.97 8.23
C ASN A 74 96.17 9.22 7.35
N SER A 75 97.38 9.53 6.89
CA SER A 75 97.67 10.67 6.01
C SER A 75 97.74 10.29 4.53
N CYS A 76 97.44 9.05 4.17
CA CYS A 76 97.69 8.48 2.85
C CYS A 76 96.43 8.10 2.09
N TRP A 77 96.48 8.25 0.76
CA TRP A 77 95.41 7.89 -0.17
C TRP A 77 95.19 6.37 -0.23
N GLN A 78 94.01 5.91 0.19
CA GLN A 78 93.60 4.50 0.18
C GLN A 78 92.81 4.17 -1.09
N GLN A 79 93.12 3.05 -1.76
CA GLN A 79 92.38 2.64 -2.98
C GLN A 79 91.04 1.97 -2.62
N PHE A 80 90.02 2.25 -3.43
CA PHE A 80 88.74 1.53 -3.38
C PHE A 80 88.20 1.24 -4.77
N GLN A 81 87.27 0.28 -4.86
CA GLN A 81 86.55 -0.02 -6.10
C GLN A 81 85.09 0.40 -5.98
N PHE A 82 84.51 0.82 -7.09
CA PHE A 82 83.15 1.35 -7.14
C PHE A 82 82.13 0.21 -7.42
N PRO A 83 80.99 0.10 -6.71
CA PRO A 83 80.57 0.88 -5.54
C PRO A 83 81.21 0.38 -4.24
N SER A 84 81.42 1.27 -3.26
CA SER A 84 81.97 0.89 -1.94
C SER A 84 81.35 1.69 -0.79
N ARG A 85 81.31 1.05 0.38
CA ARG A 85 80.95 1.68 1.64
C ARG A 85 82.21 2.04 2.42
N LEU A 86 82.49 3.33 2.55
CA LEU A 86 83.63 3.84 3.32
C LEU A 86 83.17 4.08 4.77
N ARG A 87 83.82 3.42 5.74
CA ARG A 87 83.52 3.61 7.17
C ARG A 87 84.26 4.84 7.68
N LYS A 88 83.53 5.70 8.40
CA LYS A 88 84.03 6.96 8.93
C LYS A 88 84.78 6.74 10.24
N PRO A 89 86.00 7.27 10.42
CA PRO A 89 86.65 7.39 11.73
C PRO A 89 85.84 8.31 12.67
N GLU A 90 85.96 8.13 13.99
CA GLU A 90 85.11 8.86 14.97
C GLU A 90 85.31 10.39 14.94
N ASP A 91 86.53 10.88 14.69
CA ASP A 91 86.87 12.30 14.74
C ASP A 91 86.79 13.04 13.39
N GLU A 92 86.38 12.35 12.32
CA GLU A 92 86.37 12.92 10.96
C GLU A 92 84.95 13.16 10.45
N GLN A 93 84.76 14.26 9.72
CA GLN A 93 83.46 14.61 9.11
C GLN A 93 83.54 14.78 7.58
N ILE A 94 84.75 14.82 7.03
CA ILE A 94 85.02 15.10 5.63
C ILE A 94 85.89 13.98 5.05
N VAL A 95 85.57 13.58 3.83
CA VAL A 95 86.38 12.68 3.03
C VAL A 95 86.74 13.34 1.71
N TRP A 96 88.01 13.25 1.35
CA TRP A 96 88.50 13.57 0.03
C TRP A 96 88.50 12.30 -0.83
N LEU A 97 87.94 12.40 -2.03
CA LEU A 97 88.02 11.36 -3.06
C LEU A 97 88.83 11.89 -4.23
N ARG A 98 89.65 11.05 -4.85
CA ARG A 98 90.35 11.39 -6.08
C ARG A 98 90.28 10.29 -7.10
N VAL A 99 90.24 10.69 -8.37
CA VAL A 99 90.24 9.75 -9.49
C VAL A 99 90.91 10.39 -10.72
N PRO A 100 91.81 9.68 -11.42
CA PRO A 100 92.37 10.18 -12.67
C PRO A 100 91.35 10.09 -13.80
N LEU A 101 91.25 11.14 -14.60
CA LEU A 101 90.37 11.17 -15.77
C LEU A 101 90.96 10.33 -16.92
N PRO A 102 90.16 9.49 -17.59
CA PRO A 102 90.65 8.61 -18.65
C PRO A 102 91.08 9.41 -19.90
N THR A 103 92.20 9.01 -20.50
CA THR A 103 92.72 9.62 -21.73
C THR A 103 91.90 9.19 -22.97
N GLY A 104 91.62 10.14 -23.87
CA GLY A 104 90.85 9.88 -25.09
C GLY A 104 90.41 11.14 -25.83
N GLN A 105 90.04 11.01 -27.10
CA GLN A 105 89.45 12.10 -27.89
C GLN A 105 87.92 12.09 -27.74
N TRP A 106 87.38 13.20 -27.22
CA TRP A 106 85.97 13.37 -26.90
C TRP A 106 85.40 14.59 -27.60
N LYS A 107 84.16 14.49 -28.06
CA LYS A 107 83.42 15.61 -28.67
C LYS A 107 82.60 16.31 -27.58
N SER A 108 82.94 17.55 -27.24
CA SER A 108 82.29 18.32 -26.16
C SER A 108 82.19 17.52 -24.84
N PRO A 109 83.34 17.15 -24.25
CA PRO A 109 83.39 16.28 -23.07
C PRO A 109 82.68 16.93 -21.89
N ALA A 110 81.99 16.13 -21.11
CA ALA A 110 81.38 16.52 -19.86
C ALA A 110 81.52 15.39 -18.83
N LEU A 111 81.47 15.74 -17.55
CA LEU A 111 81.44 14.82 -16.42
C LEU A 111 80.06 14.78 -15.81
N TYR A 112 79.59 13.60 -15.47
CA TYR A 112 78.39 13.38 -14.69
C TYR A 112 78.77 12.90 -13.29
N LEU A 113 78.41 13.64 -12.23
CA LEU A 113 78.96 13.48 -10.88
C LEU A 113 78.06 12.75 -9.84
N ARG A 114 76.82 12.36 -10.18
CA ARG A 114 75.80 11.83 -9.24
C ARG A 114 76.24 10.58 -8.44
N GLY A 115 77.32 9.91 -8.86
CA GLY A 115 77.90 8.77 -8.15
C GLY A 115 78.60 9.09 -6.83
N VAL A 116 78.80 10.36 -6.51
CA VAL A 116 79.38 10.83 -5.23
C VAL A 116 78.33 11.70 -4.51
N PRO A 117 77.84 11.31 -3.32
CA PRO A 117 76.85 12.10 -2.59
C PRO A 117 77.50 13.22 -1.77
N TYR A 118 76.73 14.26 -1.41
CA TYR A 118 77.11 15.33 -0.48
C TYR A 118 78.38 16.10 -0.87
N ILE A 119 78.49 16.50 -2.14
CA ILE A 119 79.68 17.18 -2.66
C ILE A 119 79.73 18.62 -2.11
N ILE A 120 80.67 18.90 -1.22
CA ILE A 120 80.98 20.27 -0.79
C ILE A 120 81.66 21.01 -1.94
N GLY A 121 82.58 20.33 -2.63
CA GLY A 121 83.23 20.86 -3.82
C GLY A 121 83.89 19.78 -4.65
N ALA A 122 83.73 19.83 -5.96
CA ALA A 122 84.52 19.07 -6.91
C ALA A 122 85.52 20.00 -7.60
N TYR A 123 86.78 19.58 -7.66
CA TYR A 123 87.89 20.40 -8.15
C TYR A 123 88.60 19.69 -9.29
N LEU A 124 88.90 20.45 -10.34
CA LEU A 124 89.72 20.02 -11.49
C LEU A 124 90.85 21.04 -11.65
N ASN A 125 92.11 20.59 -11.62
CA ASN A 125 93.30 21.47 -11.62
C ASN A 125 93.20 22.55 -10.52
N GLN A 126 92.80 22.14 -9.31
CA GLN A 126 92.58 22.99 -8.14
C GLN A 126 91.47 24.06 -8.29
N ARG A 127 90.80 24.12 -9.46
CA ARG A 127 89.67 25.01 -9.70
C ARG A 127 88.36 24.30 -9.32
N LEU A 128 87.53 24.97 -8.51
CA LEU A 128 86.19 24.50 -8.19
C LEU A 128 85.33 24.45 -9.46
N VAL A 129 84.78 23.28 -9.78
CA VAL A 129 83.94 23.04 -10.96
C VAL A 129 82.49 22.69 -10.62
N TYR A 130 82.21 22.25 -9.39
CA TYR A 130 80.85 21.95 -8.93
C TYR A 130 80.75 21.97 -7.41
N THR A 131 79.62 22.43 -6.88
CA THR A 131 79.30 22.43 -5.45
C THR A 131 77.81 22.16 -5.29
N GLU A 132 77.46 21.40 -4.27
CA GLU A 132 76.08 21.05 -3.94
C GLU A 132 75.72 21.47 -2.50
N PHE A 133 76.70 21.37 -1.60
CA PHE A 133 76.59 21.77 -0.21
C PHE A 133 77.67 22.78 0.16
N SER A 134 77.35 23.71 1.06
CA SER A 134 78.35 24.55 1.74
C SER A 134 78.27 24.38 3.25
N LEU A 135 79.40 24.56 3.93
CA LEU A 135 79.45 24.46 5.39
C LEU A 135 79.06 25.80 6.00
N ASN A 136 78.10 25.78 6.92
CA ASN A 136 77.75 26.96 7.69
C ASN A 136 78.81 27.24 8.79
N SER A 137 78.69 28.37 9.48
CA SER A 137 79.63 28.78 10.54
C SER A 137 79.71 27.81 11.73
N SER A 138 78.77 26.87 11.85
CA SER A 138 78.76 25.81 12.88
C SER A 138 79.32 24.46 12.41
N GLY A 139 79.87 24.39 11.19
CA GLY A 139 80.42 23.15 10.61
C GLY A 139 79.39 22.16 10.08
N LYS A 140 78.10 22.54 9.99
CA LYS A 140 77.05 21.72 9.39
C LYS A 140 76.89 22.06 7.91
N ALA A 141 76.75 21.04 7.07
CA ALA A 141 76.45 21.22 5.66
C ALA A 141 75.03 21.80 5.47
N ASN A 142 74.94 22.84 4.65
CA ASN A 142 73.71 23.44 4.16
C ASN A 142 73.67 23.24 2.65
N PHE A 143 72.50 22.87 2.12
CA PHE A 143 72.31 22.73 0.69
C PHE A 143 72.27 24.12 0.03
N GLU A 144 73.12 24.37 -0.98
CA GLU A 144 73.15 25.69 -1.63
C GLU A 144 72.05 25.83 -2.68
N SER A 145 72.12 24.99 -3.72
CA SER A 145 71.15 24.94 -4.81
C SER A 145 71.36 23.68 -5.62
N TYR A 146 70.30 23.16 -6.24
CA TYR A 146 70.44 22.01 -7.14
C TYR A 146 71.11 22.46 -8.43
N GLN A 147 72.36 22.02 -8.62
CA GLN A 147 73.05 22.17 -9.90
C GLN A 147 72.98 20.86 -10.64
N TRP A 148 72.76 20.93 -11.95
CA TRP A 148 72.79 19.73 -12.77
C TRP A 148 74.17 19.07 -12.66
N PRO A 149 74.25 17.77 -12.32
CA PRO A 149 75.52 17.12 -12.05
C PRO A 149 76.33 16.84 -13.34
N ILE A 150 76.00 17.50 -14.46
CA ILE A 150 76.69 17.42 -15.75
C ILE A 150 77.55 18.69 -15.93
N ILE A 151 78.87 18.53 -15.85
CA ILE A 151 79.84 19.62 -15.95
C ILE A 151 80.55 19.56 -17.30
N PRO A 152 80.49 20.60 -18.13
CA PRO A 152 81.27 20.65 -19.36
C PRO A 152 82.77 20.77 -19.06
N LEU A 153 83.59 20.00 -19.77
CA LEU A 153 85.05 20.02 -19.69
C LEU A 153 85.66 20.77 -20.89
N GLY A 154 86.79 21.45 -20.66
CA GLY A 154 87.60 22.06 -21.73
C GLY A 154 88.35 21.01 -22.58
N SER A 155 89.22 21.43 -23.50
CA SER A 155 90.03 20.50 -24.32
C SER A 155 91.19 19.84 -23.56
N ASP A 156 91.57 20.41 -22.41
CA ASP A 156 92.89 20.19 -21.79
C ASP A 156 92.83 19.34 -20.49
N PHE A 157 91.75 18.58 -20.26
CA PHE A 157 91.52 17.82 -19.02
C PHE A 157 92.15 16.41 -18.98
N GLN A 158 92.81 15.97 -20.05
CA GLN A 158 93.20 14.57 -20.22
C GLN A 158 94.31 14.16 -19.25
N GLY A 159 94.08 13.11 -18.46
CA GLY A 159 95.06 12.61 -17.47
C GLY A 159 95.07 13.40 -16.15
N GLU A 160 94.26 14.45 -16.04
CA GLU A 160 94.13 15.25 -14.82
C GLU A 160 93.39 14.50 -13.70
N ILE A 161 93.65 14.89 -12.46
CA ILE A 161 93.02 14.32 -11.27
C ILE A 161 91.77 15.12 -10.94
N LEU A 162 90.63 14.42 -10.81
CA LEU A 162 89.40 15.00 -10.29
C LEU A 162 89.33 14.74 -8.79
N LEU A 163 89.20 15.81 -7.99
CA LEU A 163 89.11 15.78 -6.54
C LEU A 163 87.69 16.09 -6.08
N PHE A 164 87.19 15.37 -5.09
CA PHE A 164 85.90 15.64 -4.43
C PHE A 164 86.12 15.84 -2.94
N ARG A 165 85.67 16.98 -2.41
CA ARG A 165 85.51 17.24 -0.98
C ARG A 165 84.08 16.90 -0.60
N VAL A 166 83.88 15.87 0.22
CA VAL A 166 82.57 15.29 0.51
C VAL A 166 82.25 15.36 2.00
N TYR A 167 81.06 15.83 2.35
CA TYR A 167 80.58 15.86 3.73
C TYR A 167 79.96 14.52 4.13
N VAL A 168 80.44 13.94 5.22
CA VAL A 168 79.88 12.71 5.80
C VAL A 168 79.06 13.01 7.07
N GLY A 169 79.31 14.13 7.74
CA GLY A 169 78.57 14.55 8.93
C GLY A 169 78.57 13.49 10.05
N ASP A 170 77.41 13.28 10.68
CA ASP A 170 77.26 12.34 11.81
C ASP A 170 77.02 10.88 11.36
N TYR A 171 77.00 10.59 10.06
CA TYR A 171 76.78 9.24 9.57
C TYR A 171 78.01 8.34 9.83
N PRO A 172 77.83 7.07 10.28
CA PRO A 172 78.95 6.17 10.60
C PRO A 172 79.71 5.67 9.35
N SER A 173 79.17 5.91 8.16
CA SER A 173 79.75 5.49 6.89
C SER A 173 79.10 6.24 5.73
N ILE A 174 79.83 6.42 4.65
CA ILE A 174 79.31 6.94 3.38
C ILE A 174 79.35 5.87 2.30
N TYR A 175 78.32 5.80 1.47
CA TYR A 175 78.33 4.95 0.28
C TYR A 175 78.69 5.78 -0.94
N ILE A 176 79.77 5.41 -1.61
CA ILE A 176 80.17 5.98 -2.89
C ILE A 176 79.71 5.04 -3.98
N GLY A 177 78.83 5.54 -4.85
CA GLY A 177 78.33 4.79 -5.99
C GLY A 177 77.11 3.93 -5.82
N LEU A 178 76.34 4.16 -4.76
CA LEU A 178 75.16 3.35 -4.45
C LEU A 178 74.04 3.50 -5.50
N PHE A 179 73.81 4.73 -5.97
CA PHE A 179 72.68 5.06 -6.85
C PHE A 179 73.08 5.33 -8.30
N ASP A 180 74.32 5.79 -8.55
CA ASP A 180 74.82 6.06 -9.89
C ASP A 180 76.35 6.04 -9.96
N ARG A 181 76.93 6.23 -11.15
CA ARG A 181 78.38 6.22 -11.41
C ARG A 181 78.86 7.55 -11.97
N VAL A 182 80.05 7.97 -11.51
CA VAL A 182 80.73 9.11 -12.15
C VAL A 182 81.10 8.71 -13.57
N THR A 183 80.64 9.48 -14.55
CA THR A 183 80.69 9.09 -15.95
C THR A 183 81.22 10.24 -16.80
N ILE A 184 82.11 9.95 -17.73
CA ILE A 184 82.60 10.93 -18.71
C ILE A 184 82.05 10.60 -20.10
N GLY A 185 81.62 11.59 -20.86
CA GLY A 185 81.09 11.39 -22.20
C GLY A 185 80.85 12.70 -22.93
N SER A 186 80.27 12.65 -24.12
CA SER A 186 79.74 13.86 -24.75
C SER A 186 78.56 14.39 -23.93
N GLN A 187 78.39 15.71 -23.88
CA GLN A 187 77.29 16.33 -23.15
C GLN A 187 75.91 15.75 -23.57
N ILE A 188 75.71 15.49 -24.86
CA ILE A 188 74.48 14.85 -25.39
C ILE A 188 74.31 13.42 -24.88
N ALA A 189 75.38 12.62 -24.82
CA ALA A 189 75.31 11.23 -24.38
C ALA A 189 74.97 11.14 -22.89
N LEU A 190 75.51 12.04 -22.07
CA LEU A 190 75.22 12.10 -20.63
C LEU A 190 73.79 12.58 -20.35
N ILE A 191 73.31 13.59 -21.08
CA ILE A 191 71.91 14.04 -20.99
C ILE A 191 70.97 12.89 -21.35
N LYS A 192 71.25 12.19 -22.45
CA LYS A 192 70.48 11.02 -22.88
C LYS A 192 70.43 9.94 -21.81
N ARG A 193 71.57 9.56 -21.23
CA ARG A 193 71.66 8.59 -20.13
C ARG A 193 70.81 9.01 -18.94
N SER A 194 70.86 10.29 -18.56
CA SER A 194 70.07 10.83 -17.45
C SER A 194 68.56 10.71 -17.73
N PHE A 195 68.09 11.01 -18.94
CA PHE A 195 66.69 10.78 -19.32
C PHE A 195 66.29 9.29 -19.32
N GLU A 196 67.21 8.39 -19.69
CA GLU A 196 66.97 6.94 -19.68
C GLU A 196 66.86 6.38 -18.25
N GLN A 197 67.57 6.96 -17.28
CA GLN A 197 67.48 6.60 -15.87
C GLN A 197 66.22 7.14 -15.17
N GLU A 198 65.62 8.23 -15.68
CA GLU A 198 64.42 8.87 -15.12
C GLU A 198 63.12 8.46 -15.85
N ILE A 199 63.07 7.24 -16.41
CA ILE A 199 61.90 6.73 -17.13
C ILE A 199 60.63 6.69 -16.25
N ASP A 200 60.81 6.47 -14.95
CA ASP A 200 59.74 6.46 -13.95
C ASP A 200 59.06 7.84 -13.83
N ALA A 201 59.80 8.92 -14.03
CA ALA A 201 59.28 10.29 -13.99
C ALA A 201 58.29 10.57 -15.13
N VAL A 202 58.63 10.09 -16.33
CA VAL A 202 57.76 10.17 -17.51
C VAL A 202 56.49 9.36 -17.27
N PHE A 203 56.62 8.18 -16.65
CA PHE A 203 55.48 7.38 -16.25
C PHE A 203 54.60 8.10 -15.21
N GLY A 204 55.19 8.68 -14.17
CA GLY A 204 54.48 9.48 -13.17
C GLY A 204 53.72 10.65 -13.79
N PHE A 205 54.32 11.34 -14.78
CA PHE A 205 53.66 12.40 -15.55
C PHE A 205 52.42 11.90 -16.30
N LEU A 206 52.53 10.77 -17.01
CA LEU A 206 51.41 10.16 -17.72
C LEU A 206 50.27 9.76 -16.76
N VAL A 207 50.61 9.17 -15.61
CA VAL A 207 49.63 8.79 -14.58
C VAL A 207 48.96 10.02 -13.95
N THR A 208 49.71 11.11 -13.75
CA THR A 208 49.17 12.39 -13.26
C THR A 208 48.19 12.99 -14.26
N CYS A 209 48.53 13.02 -15.56
CA CYS A 209 47.63 13.45 -16.62
C CYS A 209 46.36 12.57 -16.67
N LEU A 210 46.51 11.25 -16.51
CA LEU A 210 45.39 10.33 -16.42
C LEU A 210 44.48 10.67 -15.23
N GLY A 211 45.04 10.91 -14.05
CA GLY A 211 44.32 11.34 -12.85
C GLY A 211 43.53 12.63 -13.07
N LEU A 212 44.17 13.68 -13.58
CA LEU A 212 43.53 14.96 -13.90
C LEU A 212 42.41 14.81 -14.93
N SER A 213 42.62 13.99 -15.97
CA SER A 213 41.60 13.73 -17.00
C SER A 213 40.37 13.03 -16.41
N ALA A 214 40.56 12.06 -15.50
CA ALA A 214 39.47 11.36 -14.83
C ALA A 214 38.68 12.29 -13.89
N ILE A 215 39.36 13.15 -13.14
CA ILE A 215 38.72 14.17 -12.29
C ILE A 215 37.90 15.13 -13.16
N PHE A 216 38.46 15.64 -14.25
CA PHE A 216 37.75 16.52 -15.18
C PHE A 216 36.51 15.85 -15.80
N LEU A 217 36.62 14.59 -16.22
CA LEU A 217 35.48 13.80 -16.70
C LEU A 217 34.39 13.64 -15.62
N SER A 218 34.79 13.50 -14.35
CA SER A 218 33.84 13.43 -13.24
C SER A 218 33.07 14.74 -13.04
N LEU A 219 33.72 15.90 -13.22
CA LEU A 219 33.07 17.21 -13.11
C LEU A 219 32.04 17.43 -14.22
N ILE A 220 32.33 16.96 -15.44
CA ILE A 220 31.40 17.04 -16.57
C ILE A 220 30.21 16.10 -16.39
N ARG A 221 30.44 14.89 -15.88
CA ARG A 221 29.43 13.82 -15.90
C ARG A 221 28.50 13.76 -14.70
N LYS A 222 28.72 14.53 -13.63
CA LYS A 222 27.93 14.69 -12.37
C LYS A 222 27.46 13.42 -11.62
N GLU A 223 27.27 12.27 -12.26
CA GLU A 223 26.58 11.10 -11.71
C GLU A 223 27.52 9.98 -11.26
N THR A 224 28.78 9.92 -11.74
CA THR A 224 29.67 8.79 -11.46
C THR A 224 30.82 9.19 -10.55
N LYS A 225 30.65 9.01 -9.24
CA LYS A 225 31.71 9.19 -8.21
C LYS A 225 32.95 8.32 -8.47
N SER A 226 32.84 7.32 -9.35
CA SER A 226 33.90 6.39 -9.70
C SER A 226 35.10 7.04 -10.40
N TYR A 227 34.88 7.96 -11.34
CA TYR A 227 35.98 8.66 -12.02
C TYR A 227 36.72 9.62 -11.09
N LEU A 228 36.02 10.26 -10.16
CA LEU A 228 36.65 11.09 -9.13
C LEU A 228 37.58 10.27 -8.24
N ARG A 229 37.11 9.13 -7.73
CA ARG A 229 37.88 8.27 -6.82
C ARG A 229 39.09 7.64 -7.50
N PHE A 230 38.93 7.16 -8.73
CA PHE A 230 40.05 6.69 -9.55
C PHE A 230 41.03 7.83 -9.88
N GLY A 231 40.51 9.01 -10.23
CA GLY A 231 41.31 10.17 -10.55
C GLY A 231 42.15 10.67 -9.38
N LEU A 232 41.59 10.69 -8.16
CA LEU A 232 42.33 11.00 -6.94
C LEU A 232 43.44 9.99 -6.68
N PHE A 233 43.17 8.70 -6.84
CA PHE A 233 44.17 7.63 -6.69
C PHE A 233 45.33 7.77 -7.68
N ALA A 234 45.03 7.91 -8.98
CA ALA A 234 46.02 8.09 -10.01
C ALA A 234 46.81 9.40 -9.81
N LEU A 235 46.15 10.48 -9.42
CA LEU A 235 46.82 11.76 -9.14
C LEU A 235 47.80 11.65 -7.97
N SER A 236 47.38 11.04 -6.85
CA SER A 236 48.25 10.87 -5.66
C SER A 236 49.48 10.03 -5.97
N ILE A 237 49.34 8.92 -6.70
CA ILE A 237 50.50 8.09 -7.06
C ILE A 237 51.36 8.76 -8.12
N GLY A 238 50.76 9.38 -9.13
CA GLY A 238 51.48 10.08 -10.19
C GLY A 238 52.33 11.22 -9.64
N LEU A 239 51.77 12.05 -8.75
CA LEU A 239 52.51 13.14 -8.11
C LEU A 239 53.64 12.63 -7.22
N TYR A 240 53.44 11.52 -6.48
CA TYR A 240 54.47 10.89 -5.67
C TYR A 240 55.67 10.40 -6.52
N ILE A 241 55.39 9.73 -7.66
CA ILE A 241 56.44 9.25 -8.57
C ILE A 241 57.21 10.43 -9.20
N ILE A 242 56.52 11.52 -9.53
CA ILE A 242 57.18 12.71 -10.12
C ILE A 242 58.01 13.45 -9.06
N SER A 243 57.52 13.58 -7.82
CA SER A 243 58.23 14.31 -6.75
C SER A 243 59.55 13.62 -6.36
N ASP A 244 59.62 12.31 -6.52
CA ASP A 244 60.80 11.46 -6.27
C ASP A 244 61.77 11.40 -7.47
N SER A 245 61.49 12.13 -8.56
CA SER A 245 62.38 12.22 -9.73
C SER A 245 63.24 13.47 -9.71
N ASP A 246 64.49 13.34 -10.13
CA ASP A 246 65.38 14.49 -10.34
C ASP A 246 64.91 15.38 -11.49
N LEU A 247 64.13 14.87 -12.44
CA LEU A 247 63.69 15.60 -13.63
C LEU A 247 62.79 16.80 -13.26
N ILE A 248 62.01 16.71 -12.18
CA ILE A 248 61.16 17.82 -11.74
C ILE A 248 61.96 19.03 -11.26
N THR A 249 63.19 18.83 -10.79
CA THR A 249 64.07 19.90 -10.31
C THR A 249 64.48 20.88 -11.43
N LEU A 250 64.42 20.45 -12.69
CA LEU A 250 64.60 21.30 -13.88
C LEU A 250 63.54 22.40 -13.98
N PHE A 251 62.32 22.10 -13.51
CA PHE A 251 61.17 22.99 -13.61
C PHE A 251 60.90 23.74 -12.30
N LEU A 252 61.26 23.12 -11.16
CA LEU A 252 61.02 23.64 -9.82
C LEU A 252 62.34 23.67 -9.03
N ASN A 253 62.96 24.85 -8.96
CA ASN A 253 64.27 25.04 -8.31
C ASN A 253 64.20 25.16 -6.77
N ARG A 254 63.07 24.82 -6.13
CA ARG A 254 62.89 24.88 -4.67
C ARG A 254 62.61 23.48 -4.10
N LEU A 255 63.66 22.84 -3.59
CA LEU A 255 63.60 21.51 -2.96
C LEU A 255 62.54 21.41 -1.84
N ILE A 256 62.29 22.50 -1.12
CA ILE A 256 61.29 22.56 -0.04
C ILE A 256 59.88 22.25 -0.57
N ILE A 257 59.50 22.82 -1.71
CA ILE A 257 58.15 22.62 -2.30
C ILE A 257 58.01 21.18 -2.81
N LEU A 258 59.09 20.64 -3.40
CA LEU A 258 59.13 19.26 -3.87
C LEU A 258 58.98 18.27 -2.70
N GLY A 259 59.64 18.56 -1.58
CA GLY A 259 59.42 17.86 -0.32
C GLY A 259 57.94 17.86 0.05
N TYR A 260 57.31 19.02 0.27
CA TYR A 260 55.87 19.07 0.60
C TYR A 260 54.99 18.27 -0.37
N LEU A 261 55.26 18.34 -1.68
CA LEU A 261 54.52 17.59 -2.68
C LEU A 261 54.68 16.08 -2.50
N GLU A 262 55.88 15.60 -2.19
CA GLU A 262 56.17 14.20 -1.92
C GLU A 262 55.39 13.67 -0.71
N TYR A 263 55.44 14.37 0.45
CA TYR A 263 54.72 13.94 1.66
C TYR A 263 53.20 14.00 1.48
N ILE A 264 52.68 15.08 0.89
CA ILE A 264 51.23 15.21 0.64
C ILE A 264 50.77 14.05 -0.25
N SER A 265 51.51 13.77 -1.31
CA SER A 265 51.18 12.69 -2.24
C SER A 265 51.24 11.33 -1.54
N PHE A 266 52.30 11.07 -0.77
CA PHE A 266 52.48 9.84 0.00
C PHE A 266 51.30 9.58 0.97
N TYR A 267 50.92 10.58 1.77
CA TYR A 267 49.81 10.44 2.72
C TYR A 267 48.43 10.29 2.05
N LEU A 268 48.26 10.81 0.82
CA LEU A 268 47.01 10.67 0.06
C LEU A 268 46.84 9.30 -0.61
N ILE A 269 47.92 8.54 -0.85
CA ILE A 269 47.87 7.21 -1.48
C ILE A 269 46.98 6.22 -0.72
N PRO A 270 47.15 5.95 0.59
CA PRO A 270 46.31 4.99 1.29
C PRO A 270 44.83 5.43 1.38
N ILE A 271 44.58 6.74 1.48
CA ILE A 271 43.22 7.31 1.53
C ILE A 271 42.51 7.10 0.18
N SER A 272 43.16 7.50 -0.91
CA SER A 272 42.61 7.38 -2.26
C SER A 272 42.43 5.92 -2.69
N THR A 273 43.34 5.03 -2.28
CA THR A 273 43.22 3.57 -2.52
C THR A 273 42.01 2.97 -1.81
N CYS A 274 41.76 3.35 -0.55
CA CYS A 274 40.58 2.89 0.19
C CYS A 274 39.27 3.39 -0.46
N LEU A 275 39.24 4.65 -0.91
CA LEU A 275 38.07 5.21 -1.60
C LEU A 275 37.80 4.50 -2.93
N LEU A 276 38.85 4.18 -3.69
CA LEU A 276 38.77 3.39 -4.92
C LEU A 276 38.25 1.98 -4.62
N PHE A 277 38.75 1.33 -3.57
CA PHE A 277 38.29 0.01 -3.14
C PHE A 277 36.80 0.00 -2.78
N GLU A 278 36.32 1.00 -2.03
CA GLU A 278 34.91 1.15 -1.67
C GLU A 278 34.01 1.26 -2.92
N GLU A 279 34.48 1.94 -3.96
CA GLU A 279 33.73 2.10 -5.22
C GLU A 279 33.62 0.81 -6.03
N ILE A 280 34.69 0.01 -6.06
CA ILE A 280 34.69 -1.22 -6.83
C ILE A 280 33.83 -2.28 -6.12
N PHE A 281 33.87 -2.37 -4.79
CA PHE A 281 33.35 -3.53 -4.06
C PHE A 281 32.11 -3.30 -3.18
N GLY A 282 31.83 -2.06 -2.75
CA GLY A 282 30.52 -1.53 -2.36
C GLY A 282 29.67 -2.14 -1.22
N VAL A 283 29.58 -3.45 -1.01
CA VAL A 283 28.40 -4.06 -0.36
C VAL A 283 28.68 -4.96 0.86
N GLY A 284 29.92 -5.40 1.13
CA GLY A 284 30.22 -6.28 2.29
C GLY A 284 31.01 -5.62 3.43
N TYR A 285 32.02 -4.82 3.10
CA TYR A 285 33.07 -4.39 4.03
C TYR A 285 33.13 -2.87 4.23
N LYS A 286 32.05 -2.18 3.84
CA LYS A 286 31.96 -0.72 3.78
C LYS A 286 32.29 -0.06 5.12
N SER A 287 31.97 -0.72 6.24
CA SER A 287 32.29 -0.20 7.57
C SER A 287 33.79 -0.25 7.86
N ILE A 288 34.45 -1.39 7.63
CA ILE A 288 35.89 -1.59 7.91
C ILE A 288 36.72 -0.64 7.04
N ILE A 289 36.44 -0.58 5.74
CA ILE A 289 37.16 0.30 4.81
C ILE A 289 36.93 1.79 5.16
N ARG A 290 35.73 2.14 5.66
CA ARG A 290 35.43 3.51 6.11
C ARG A 290 36.22 3.93 7.34
N TYR A 291 36.40 3.04 8.30
CA TYR A 291 37.28 3.32 9.45
C TYR A 291 38.73 3.43 9.01
N LEU A 292 39.17 2.54 8.11
CA LEU A 292 40.55 2.50 7.64
C LEU A 292 40.99 3.80 6.94
N TRP A 293 40.19 4.34 6.01
CA TRP A 293 40.57 5.61 5.36
C TRP A 293 40.50 6.82 6.31
N LYS A 294 39.60 6.81 7.32
CA LYS A 294 39.55 7.85 8.35
C LYS A 294 40.78 7.84 9.25
N ILE A 295 41.25 6.65 9.65
CA ILE A 295 42.49 6.50 10.42
C ILE A 295 43.66 7.07 9.62
N ASN A 296 43.78 6.69 8.35
CA ASN A 296 44.81 7.23 7.45
C ASN A 296 44.68 8.75 7.25
N LEU A 297 43.46 9.30 7.20
CA LEU A 297 43.24 10.75 7.10
C LEU A 297 43.68 11.50 8.36
N VAL A 298 43.32 11.00 9.56
CA VAL A 298 43.75 11.62 10.82
C VAL A 298 45.27 11.58 10.94
N TYR A 299 45.87 10.44 10.59
CA TYR A 299 47.32 10.28 10.60
C TYR A 299 48.01 11.20 9.58
N ALA A 300 47.48 11.32 8.36
CA ALA A 300 47.96 12.26 7.35
C ALA A 300 47.94 13.72 7.83
N ILE A 301 46.88 14.13 8.55
CA ILE A 301 46.78 15.49 9.11
C ILE A 301 47.85 15.70 10.17
N ILE A 302 48.07 14.73 11.06
CA ILE A 302 49.09 14.81 12.11
C ILE A 302 50.49 14.86 11.48
N GLY A 303 50.81 13.94 10.56
CA GLY A 303 52.11 13.87 9.89
C GLY A 303 52.43 15.13 9.08
N LEU A 304 51.47 15.67 8.32
CA LEU A 304 51.68 16.93 7.59
C LEU A 304 51.84 18.14 8.51
N LEU A 305 51.22 18.15 9.70
CA LEU A 305 51.34 19.23 10.68
C LEU A 305 52.71 19.20 11.38
N LEU A 306 53.22 18.01 11.72
CA LEU A 306 54.57 17.84 12.27
C LEU A 306 55.67 18.16 11.24
N PHE A 307 55.45 17.76 9.98
CA PHE A 307 56.34 18.15 8.88
C PHE A 307 56.38 19.67 8.67
N ALA A 308 55.22 20.34 8.77
CA ALA A 308 55.15 21.79 8.64
C ALA A 308 55.90 22.56 9.73
N THR A 309 56.05 21.99 10.94
CA THR A 309 56.78 22.62 12.06
C THR A 309 58.30 22.42 12.00
N GLN A 310 58.84 21.74 10.98
CA GLN A 310 60.27 21.40 10.82
C GLN A 310 60.90 20.70 12.04
N THR A 311 60.07 20.15 12.92
CA THR A 311 60.47 19.39 14.11
C THR A 311 60.87 17.97 13.78
N ASP A 312 60.42 17.45 12.64
CA ASP A 312 60.71 16.10 12.19
C ASP A 312 61.99 16.04 11.37
N THR A 313 62.89 15.16 11.78
CA THR A 313 63.96 14.66 10.92
C THR A 313 63.45 13.38 10.29
N TRP A 314 63.35 13.35 8.95
CA TRP A 314 62.69 12.29 8.16
C TRP A 314 63.09 10.83 8.48
N ILE A 315 64.18 10.64 9.21
CA ILE A 315 64.81 9.35 9.47
C ILE A 315 64.21 8.64 10.71
N SER A 316 63.59 9.35 11.66
CA SER A 316 63.05 8.74 12.90
C SER A 316 61.70 8.06 12.73
N ASP A 317 60.79 8.64 11.92
CA ASP A 317 59.37 8.25 11.89
C ASP A 317 58.93 7.46 10.65
N ILE A 318 59.84 7.27 9.68
CA ILE A 318 59.61 6.50 8.44
C ILE A 318 59.07 5.08 8.69
N TYR A 319 59.40 4.49 9.84
CA TYR A 319 58.95 3.15 10.21
C TYR A 319 57.46 3.08 10.56
N LEU A 320 56.91 4.14 11.18
CA LEU A 320 55.49 4.17 11.57
C LEU A 320 54.59 4.43 10.36
N ASP A 321 55.02 5.32 9.46
CA ASP A 321 54.38 5.60 8.17
C ASP A 321 54.30 4.32 7.31
N GLN A 322 55.42 3.61 7.18
CA GLN A 322 55.50 2.37 6.42
C GLN A 322 54.67 1.24 7.06
N LEU A 323 54.62 1.17 8.39
CA LEU A 323 53.80 0.19 9.10
C LEU A 323 52.30 0.42 8.85
N LEU A 324 51.83 1.67 8.94
CA LEU A 324 50.42 2.00 8.69
C LEU A 324 50.02 1.72 7.23
N LEU A 325 50.89 2.04 6.28
CA LEU A 325 50.69 1.75 4.86
C LEU A 325 50.62 0.23 4.62
N LEU A 326 51.52 -0.55 5.24
CA LEU A 326 51.54 -2.01 5.14
C LEU A 326 50.27 -2.64 5.75
N VAL A 327 49.84 -2.20 6.93
CA VAL A 327 48.62 -2.67 7.57
C VAL A 327 47.41 -2.35 6.70
N THR A 328 47.34 -1.14 6.14
CA THR A 328 46.27 -0.73 5.21
C THR A 328 46.25 -1.62 3.97
N ALA A 329 47.42 -1.85 3.35
CA ALA A 329 47.55 -2.70 2.18
C ALA A 329 47.18 -4.16 2.49
N LEU A 330 47.59 -4.72 3.62
CA LEU A 330 47.28 -6.09 4.02
C LEU A 330 45.77 -6.28 4.24
N ILE A 331 45.11 -5.33 4.92
CA ILE A 331 43.66 -5.37 5.11
C ILE A 331 42.94 -5.33 3.76
N LEU A 332 43.34 -4.44 2.85
CA LEU A 332 42.76 -4.37 1.50
C LEU A 332 42.99 -5.66 0.71
N LEU A 333 44.20 -6.24 0.80
CA LEU A 333 44.56 -7.49 0.14
C LEU A 333 43.70 -8.66 0.63
N ILE A 334 43.58 -8.86 1.95
CA ILE A 334 42.79 -9.94 2.55
C ILE A 334 41.32 -9.85 2.09
N ASN A 335 40.74 -8.65 2.16
CA ASN A 335 39.36 -8.43 1.70
C ASN A 335 39.22 -8.68 0.20
N SER A 336 40.17 -8.26 -0.62
CA SER A 336 40.16 -8.52 -2.07
C SER A 336 40.26 -10.02 -2.40
N ILE A 337 41.03 -10.79 -1.65
CA ILE A 337 41.17 -12.25 -1.82
C ILE A 337 39.86 -12.95 -1.47
N GLN A 338 39.23 -12.60 -0.34
CA GLN A 338 37.93 -13.14 0.05
C GLN A 338 36.87 -12.92 -1.05
N MET A 339 36.85 -11.73 -1.66
CA MET A 339 35.92 -11.41 -2.76
C MET A 339 36.25 -12.12 -4.07
N SER A 340 37.53 -12.35 -4.35
CA SER A 340 37.99 -13.13 -5.50
C SER A 340 37.56 -14.60 -5.40
N MET A 341 37.63 -15.18 -4.18
CA MET A 341 37.18 -16.55 -3.90
C MET A 341 35.66 -16.72 -4.02
N ALA A 342 34.88 -15.66 -3.80
CA ALA A 342 33.42 -15.65 -4.00
C ALA A 342 32.98 -15.65 -5.48
N GLY A 343 33.92 -15.77 -6.43
CA GLY A 343 33.61 -15.94 -7.86
C GLY A 343 33.48 -14.63 -8.65
N ASN A 344 33.68 -13.46 -8.04
CA ASN A 344 33.60 -12.17 -8.74
C ASN A 344 34.86 -11.95 -9.62
N TRP A 345 34.68 -11.90 -10.94
CA TRP A 345 35.78 -11.69 -11.90
C TRP A 345 36.44 -10.30 -11.77
N GLU A 346 35.68 -9.26 -11.39
CA GLU A 346 36.22 -7.92 -11.12
C GLU A 346 37.17 -7.96 -9.92
N ALA A 347 36.78 -8.72 -8.88
CA ALA A 347 37.63 -8.95 -7.72
C ALA A 347 38.89 -9.73 -8.08
N LYS A 348 38.80 -10.76 -8.93
CA LYS A 348 39.97 -11.52 -9.41
C LYS A 348 41.01 -10.61 -10.09
N LEU A 349 40.57 -9.73 -11.00
CA LEU A 349 41.46 -8.80 -11.69
C LEU A 349 42.08 -7.79 -10.72
N PHE A 350 41.27 -7.18 -9.87
CA PHE A 350 41.75 -6.22 -8.87
C PHE A 350 42.78 -6.87 -7.94
N THR A 351 42.48 -8.04 -7.37
CA THR A 351 43.38 -8.78 -6.47
C THR A 351 44.67 -9.17 -7.17
N SER A 352 44.61 -9.64 -8.42
CA SER A 352 45.82 -9.97 -9.19
C SER A 352 46.73 -8.75 -9.39
N GLY A 353 46.16 -7.60 -9.76
CA GLY A 353 46.93 -6.35 -9.90
C GLY A 353 47.46 -5.84 -8.57
N PHE A 354 46.66 -5.94 -7.50
CA PHE A 354 47.05 -5.48 -6.17
C PHE A 354 48.17 -6.35 -5.57
N ILE A 355 48.19 -7.66 -5.85
CA ILE A 355 49.31 -8.55 -5.50
C ILE A 355 50.58 -8.12 -6.24
N ILE A 356 50.51 -7.84 -7.54
CA ILE A 356 51.66 -7.40 -8.33
C ILE A 356 52.20 -6.07 -7.77
N LEU A 357 51.32 -5.12 -7.47
CA LEU A 357 51.67 -3.86 -6.82
C LEU A 357 52.35 -4.10 -5.46
N ALA A 358 51.75 -4.91 -4.59
CA ALA A 358 52.28 -5.20 -3.26
C ALA A 358 53.65 -5.90 -3.33
N LEU A 359 53.82 -6.88 -4.22
CA LEU A 359 55.11 -7.57 -4.42
C LEU A 359 56.19 -6.61 -4.94
N SER A 360 55.83 -5.69 -5.85
CA SER A 360 56.77 -4.66 -6.33
C SER A 360 57.17 -3.68 -5.23
N ALA A 361 56.23 -3.26 -4.38
CA ALA A 361 56.52 -2.39 -3.23
C ALA A 361 57.40 -3.09 -2.18
N VAL A 362 57.10 -4.35 -1.88
CA VAL A 362 57.88 -5.18 -0.95
C VAL A 362 59.28 -5.43 -1.49
N HIS A 363 59.43 -5.73 -2.78
CA HIS A 363 60.74 -5.88 -3.43
C HIS A 363 61.57 -4.61 -3.23
N ASP A 364 61.02 -3.45 -3.58
CA ASP A 364 61.72 -2.18 -3.53
C ASP A 364 62.11 -1.79 -2.09
N THR A 365 61.21 -2.02 -1.15
CA THR A 365 61.45 -1.80 0.29
C THR A 365 62.51 -2.76 0.84
N LEU A 366 62.48 -4.03 0.44
CA LEU A 366 63.44 -5.03 0.86
C LEU A 366 64.84 -4.73 0.32
N VAL A 367 64.95 -4.31 -0.95
CA VAL A 367 66.24 -3.89 -1.52
C VAL A 367 66.77 -2.65 -0.80
N TYR A 368 65.91 -1.69 -0.47
CA TYR A 368 66.29 -0.51 0.31
C TYR A 368 66.81 -0.87 1.71
N ILE A 369 66.14 -1.79 2.42
CA ILE A 369 66.50 -2.21 3.79
C ILE A 369 67.75 -3.10 3.81
N LEU A 370 67.85 -4.09 2.92
CA LEU A 370 68.93 -5.09 2.92
C LEU A 370 70.27 -4.55 2.36
N LYS A 371 70.28 -3.35 1.76
CA LYS A 371 71.45 -2.68 1.16
C LYS A 371 72.39 -3.62 0.38
N PRO A 372 71.92 -4.38 -0.63
CA PRO A 372 72.81 -5.24 -1.43
C PRO A 372 73.77 -4.41 -2.30
N LEU A 373 74.96 -4.95 -2.58
CA LEU A 373 76.02 -4.33 -3.40
C LEU A 373 75.75 -4.34 -4.93
N TYR A 374 74.49 -4.39 -5.38
CA TYR A 374 74.12 -4.48 -6.80
C TYR A 374 73.22 -3.32 -7.27
N TRP A 375 73.31 -3.02 -8.56
CA TRP A 375 72.57 -1.97 -9.27
C TRP A 375 71.05 -2.11 -9.08
N TYR A 376 70.39 -1.08 -8.54
CA TYR A 376 68.97 -1.09 -8.19
C TYR A 376 68.14 -0.21 -9.15
N HIS A 377 67.12 -0.81 -9.79
CA HIS A 377 66.05 -0.07 -10.46
C HIS A 377 64.76 -0.26 -9.67
N LYS A 378 63.99 0.82 -9.47
CA LYS A 378 62.68 0.79 -8.81
C LYS A 378 61.71 -0.02 -9.66
N ILE A 379 61.08 -1.06 -9.10
CA ILE A 379 60.11 -1.91 -9.80
C ILE A 379 58.67 -1.49 -9.48
N HIS A 380 58.44 -0.80 -8.36
CA HIS A 380 57.13 -0.32 -7.95
C HIS A 380 56.36 0.52 -8.99
N PRO A 381 56.99 1.41 -9.79
CA PRO A 381 56.29 2.12 -10.88
C PRO A 381 55.68 1.17 -11.92
N TRP A 382 56.38 0.08 -12.25
CA TRP A 382 55.89 -0.94 -13.17
C TRP A 382 54.74 -1.77 -12.57
N GLY A 383 54.80 -2.09 -11.28
CA GLY A 383 53.68 -2.73 -10.57
C GLY A 383 52.43 -1.84 -10.52
N THR A 384 52.63 -0.54 -10.32
CA THR A 384 51.58 0.49 -10.39
C THR A 384 50.95 0.56 -11.78
N PHE A 385 51.76 0.54 -12.84
CA PHE A 385 51.27 0.53 -14.22
C PHE A 385 50.32 -0.64 -14.49
N VAL A 386 50.75 -1.85 -14.12
CA VAL A 386 49.93 -3.06 -14.29
C VAL A 386 48.63 -2.95 -13.50
N PHE A 387 48.69 -2.47 -12.26
CA PHE A 387 47.49 -2.28 -11.44
C PHE A 387 46.50 -1.28 -12.06
N ILE A 388 46.99 -0.13 -12.54
CA ILE A 388 46.15 0.89 -13.20
C ILE A 388 45.50 0.32 -14.47
N LEU A 389 46.24 -0.48 -15.26
CA LEU A 389 45.71 -1.12 -16.47
C LEU A 389 44.56 -2.08 -16.13
N LEU A 390 44.72 -2.91 -15.10
CA LEU A 390 43.69 -3.86 -14.67
C LEU A 390 42.46 -3.15 -14.10
N VAL A 391 42.63 -2.08 -13.32
CA VAL A 391 41.52 -1.23 -12.86
C VAL A 391 40.81 -0.56 -14.05
N GLY A 392 41.56 -0.14 -15.07
CA GLY A 392 41.02 0.40 -16.31
C GLY A 392 40.13 -0.59 -17.06
N LEU A 393 40.52 -1.88 -17.13
CA LEU A 393 39.70 -2.94 -17.73
C LEU A 393 38.39 -3.18 -16.98
N ILE A 394 38.41 -3.11 -15.64
CA ILE A 394 37.20 -3.23 -14.81
C ILE A 394 36.22 -2.10 -15.16
N PHE A 395 36.71 -0.85 -15.23
CA PHE A 395 35.86 0.28 -15.61
C PHE A 395 35.32 0.18 -17.03
N GLU A 396 36.13 -0.25 -18.00
CA GLU A 396 35.68 -0.45 -19.39
C GLU A 396 34.61 -1.54 -19.49
N TYR A 397 34.74 -2.63 -18.74
CA TYR A 397 33.69 -3.65 -18.69
C TYR A 397 32.39 -3.12 -18.09
N ARG A 398 32.44 -2.46 -16.92
CA ARG A 398 31.25 -1.88 -16.27
C ARG A 398 30.58 -0.86 -17.17
N PHE A 399 31.35 -0.03 -17.85
CA PHE A 399 30.84 0.94 -18.80
C PHE A 399 30.15 0.27 -19.99
N ASN A 400 30.75 -0.79 -20.55
CA ASN A 400 30.13 -1.56 -21.63
C ASN A 400 28.85 -2.28 -21.19
N GLN A 401 28.80 -2.79 -19.96
CA GLN A 401 27.59 -3.42 -19.41
C GLN A 401 26.47 -2.40 -19.21
N ALA A 402 26.77 -1.24 -18.61
CA ALA A 402 25.82 -0.15 -18.46
C ALA A 402 25.29 0.33 -19.82
N ARG A 403 26.17 0.41 -20.83
CA ARG A 403 25.80 0.79 -22.19
C ARG A 403 24.88 -0.22 -22.87
N ARG A 404 25.14 -1.53 -22.72
CA ARG A 404 24.26 -2.57 -23.25
C ARG A 404 22.87 -2.48 -22.63
N ARG A 405 22.78 -2.36 -21.29
CA ARG A 405 21.50 -2.17 -20.59
C ARG A 405 20.75 -0.94 -21.09
N LEU A 406 21.44 0.19 -21.31
CA LEU A 406 20.83 1.38 -21.87
C LEU A 406 20.30 1.17 -23.30
N GLN A 407 21.03 0.41 -24.13
CA GLN A 407 20.56 0.08 -25.49
C GLN A 407 19.37 -0.88 -25.46
N ASP A 408 19.39 -1.86 -24.56
CA ASP A 408 18.29 -2.80 -24.38
C ASP A 408 17.04 -2.08 -23.90
N TYR A 409 17.16 -1.17 -22.92
CA TYR A 409 16.05 -0.32 -22.49
C TYR A 409 15.56 0.64 -23.58
N ALA A 410 16.46 1.23 -24.37
CA ALA A 410 16.04 2.09 -25.47
C ALA A 410 15.25 1.30 -26.52
N ARG A 411 15.69 0.08 -26.86
CA ARG A 411 14.98 -0.80 -27.78
C ARG A 411 13.64 -1.27 -27.19
N GLU A 412 13.62 -1.65 -25.92
CA GLU A 412 12.38 -2.03 -25.22
C GLU A 412 11.39 -0.86 -25.19
N LEU A 413 11.88 0.37 -24.98
CA LEU A 413 11.05 1.57 -24.99
C LEU A 413 10.53 1.88 -26.40
N GLU A 414 11.34 1.70 -27.45
CA GLU A 414 10.89 1.82 -28.84
C GLU A 414 9.80 0.79 -29.18
N VAL A 415 9.99 -0.47 -28.80
CA VAL A 415 8.98 -1.53 -29.00
C VAL A 415 7.72 -1.21 -28.20
N LYS A 416 7.83 -0.85 -26.91
CA LYS A 416 6.67 -0.47 -26.09
C LYS A 416 5.94 0.75 -26.64
N ASN A 417 6.66 1.75 -27.15
CA ASN A 417 6.03 2.91 -27.78
C ASN A 417 5.31 2.54 -29.08
N TYR A 418 5.90 1.66 -29.89
CA TYR A 418 5.27 1.13 -31.08
C TYR A 418 4.00 0.32 -30.74
N ASP A 419 4.09 -0.61 -29.78
CA ASP A 419 2.96 -1.41 -29.29
C ASP A 419 1.86 -0.51 -28.70
N LEU A 420 2.23 0.56 -27.99
CA LEU A 420 1.27 1.55 -27.48
C LEU A 420 0.56 2.29 -28.61
N GLN A 421 1.28 2.72 -29.65
CA GLN A 421 0.69 3.39 -30.81
C GLN A 421 -0.21 2.44 -31.61
N GLU A 422 0.20 1.19 -31.78
CA GLU A 422 -0.60 0.17 -32.46
C GLU A 422 -1.84 -0.18 -31.64
N MET A 423 -1.71 -0.36 -30.32
CA MET A 423 -2.86 -0.54 -29.43
C MET A 423 -3.82 0.64 -29.46
N ASP A 424 -3.33 1.88 -29.50
CA ASP A 424 -4.22 3.05 -29.54
C ASP A 424 -5.02 3.08 -30.87
N LYS A 425 -4.35 2.76 -32.00
CA LYS A 425 -5.01 2.64 -33.30
C LYS A 425 -6.03 1.50 -33.35
N LEU A 426 -5.67 0.32 -32.82
CA LEU A 426 -6.57 -0.82 -32.72
C LEU A 426 -7.75 -0.53 -31.80
N LYS A 427 -7.53 0.20 -30.70
CA LYS A 427 -8.62 0.64 -29.80
C LYS A 427 -9.59 1.54 -30.55
N ASP A 428 -9.10 2.47 -31.37
CA ASP A 428 -9.97 3.38 -32.14
C ASP A 428 -10.76 2.64 -33.23
N GLU A 429 -10.11 1.74 -33.96
CA GLU A 429 -10.76 0.91 -34.97
C GLU A 429 -11.79 -0.04 -34.35
N PHE A 430 -11.45 -0.63 -33.19
CA PHE A 430 -12.36 -1.44 -32.41
C PHE A 430 -13.57 -0.64 -31.94
N LEU A 431 -13.39 0.57 -31.39
CA LEU A 431 -14.51 1.40 -30.93
C LEU A 431 -15.43 1.82 -32.08
N ALA A 432 -14.86 2.21 -33.24
CA ALA A 432 -15.64 2.57 -34.41
C ALA A 432 -16.44 1.38 -34.97
N ASN A 433 -15.77 0.24 -35.17
CA ASN A 433 -16.41 -0.97 -35.71
C ASN A 433 -17.44 -1.53 -34.73
N THR A 434 -17.09 -1.66 -33.46
CA THR A 434 -18.01 -2.17 -32.43
C THR A 434 -19.23 -1.29 -32.32
N SER A 435 -19.10 0.04 -32.41
CA SER A 435 -20.26 0.91 -32.36
C SER A 435 -21.19 0.75 -33.56
N HIS A 436 -20.64 0.55 -34.76
CA HIS A 436 -21.43 0.26 -35.96
C HIS A 436 -22.12 -1.12 -35.87
N GLU A 437 -21.39 -2.12 -35.39
CA GLU A 437 -21.87 -3.49 -35.15
C GLU A 437 -22.87 -3.57 -34.00
N LEU A 438 -22.85 -2.64 -33.03
CA LEU A 438 -23.85 -2.54 -31.97
C LEU A 438 -25.09 -1.76 -32.45
N LYS A 439 -24.91 -0.69 -33.22
CA LYS A 439 -26.01 0.16 -33.71
C LYS A 439 -26.96 -0.59 -34.64
N THR A 440 -26.42 -1.46 -35.49
CA THR A 440 -27.18 -2.24 -36.48
C THR A 440 -28.19 -3.21 -35.83
N PRO A 441 -27.81 -4.15 -34.94
CA PRO A 441 -28.75 -5.02 -34.27
C PRO A 441 -29.66 -4.27 -33.31
N LEU A 442 -29.18 -3.19 -32.68
CA LEU A 442 -29.97 -2.38 -31.76
C LEU A 442 -31.13 -1.67 -32.46
N ASN A 443 -30.88 -1.06 -33.62
CA ASN A 443 -31.93 -0.50 -34.46
C ASN A 443 -32.92 -1.57 -34.94
N GLY A 444 -32.42 -2.79 -35.22
CA GLY A 444 -33.26 -3.94 -35.55
C GLY A 444 -34.18 -4.35 -34.40
N ILE A 445 -33.66 -4.45 -33.17
CA ILE A 445 -34.42 -4.79 -31.97
C ILE A 445 -35.47 -3.72 -31.67
N ILE A 446 -35.09 -2.43 -31.72
CA ILE A 446 -36.01 -1.31 -31.54
C ILE A 446 -37.11 -1.36 -32.61
N GLY A 447 -36.76 -1.48 -33.89
CA GLY A 447 -37.72 -1.48 -34.99
C GLY A 447 -38.67 -2.68 -34.97
N ILE A 448 -38.20 -3.88 -34.59
CA ILE A 448 -39.07 -5.05 -34.41
C ILE A 448 -40.01 -4.84 -33.22
N ALA A 449 -39.50 -4.31 -32.10
CA ALA A 449 -40.32 -4.06 -30.93
C ALA A 449 -41.37 -2.96 -31.15
N GLU A 450 -41.01 -1.86 -31.82
CA GLU A 450 -41.93 -0.79 -32.25
C GLU A 450 -43.00 -1.34 -33.21
N SER A 451 -42.61 -2.14 -34.20
CA SER A 451 -43.55 -2.78 -35.14
C SER A 451 -44.54 -3.73 -34.44
N LEU A 452 -44.09 -4.46 -33.41
CA LEU A 452 -44.96 -5.29 -32.58
C LEU A 452 -45.92 -4.45 -31.74
N ILE A 453 -45.47 -3.34 -31.17
CA ILE A 453 -46.32 -2.39 -30.42
C ILE A 453 -47.39 -1.78 -31.35
N ASP A 454 -47.02 -1.42 -32.57
CA ASP A 454 -47.90 -0.85 -33.59
C ASP A 454 -48.91 -1.86 -34.17
N GLY A 455 -48.84 -3.12 -33.73
CA GLY A 455 -49.85 -4.15 -34.01
C GLY A 455 -49.58 -4.99 -35.25
N ALA A 456 -48.33 -5.04 -35.76
CA ALA A 456 -47.97 -5.82 -36.96
C ALA A 456 -48.28 -7.33 -36.86
N THR A 457 -48.44 -7.89 -35.66
CA THR A 457 -48.74 -9.32 -35.42
C THR A 457 -50.10 -9.57 -34.75
N GLY A 458 -50.96 -8.55 -34.64
CA GLY A 458 -52.30 -8.64 -34.04
C GLY A 458 -52.42 -8.00 -32.65
N LYS A 459 -53.53 -8.25 -31.93
CA LYS A 459 -53.77 -7.70 -30.59
C LYS A 459 -52.90 -8.41 -29.55
N LEU A 460 -51.85 -7.73 -29.11
CA LEU A 460 -50.98 -8.18 -28.03
C LEU A 460 -51.62 -7.94 -26.66
N SER A 461 -51.25 -8.75 -25.67
CA SER A 461 -51.68 -8.53 -24.28
C SER A 461 -51.05 -7.25 -23.71
N GLN A 462 -51.73 -6.61 -22.75
CA GLN A 462 -51.22 -5.40 -22.11
C GLN A 462 -49.83 -5.59 -21.48
N GLN A 463 -49.56 -6.79 -20.96
CA GLN A 463 -48.27 -7.17 -20.38
C GLN A 463 -47.18 -7.35 -21.44
N THR A 464 -47.53 -7.87 -22.63
CA THR A 464 -46.61 -7.97 -23.77
C THR A 464 -46.24 -6.59 -24.31
N ILE A 465 -47.23 -5.69 -24.42
CA ILE A 465 -47.01 -4.30 -24.87
C ILE A 465 -46.07 -3.57 -23.89
N SER A 466 -46.29 -3.72 -22.58
CA SER A 466 -45.42 -3.15 -21.55
C SER A 466 -43.96 -3.63 -21.69
N ASN A 467 -43.76 -4.95 -21.84
CA ASN A 467 -42.42 -5.52 -22.03
C ASN A 467 -41.75 -5.03 -23.32
N LEU A 468 -42.50 -4.86 -24.42
CA LEU A 468 -41.96 -4.33 -25.67
C LEU A 468 -41.57 -2.85 -25.53
N TYR A 469 -42.34 -2.04 -24.82
CA TYR A 469 -41.95 -0.65 -24.52
C TYR A 469 -40.67 -0.56 -23.68
N LEU A 470 -40.46 -1.49 -22.74
CA LEU A 470 -39.21 -1.60 -21.99
C LEU A 470 -38.02 -1.95 -22.91
N ILE A 471 -38.23 -2.83 -23.90
CA ILE A 471 -37.20 -3.17 -24.92
C ILE A 471 -36.86 -1.94 -25.77
N VAL A 472 -37.88 -1.22 -26.26
CA VAL A 472 -37.69 0.00 -27.08
C VAL A 472 -36.94 1.07 -26.31
N SER A 473 -37.40 1.41 -25.10
CA SER A 473 -36.78 2.45 -24.27
C SER A 473 -35.34 2.10 -23.82
N SER A 474 -35.07 0.84 -23.50
CA SER A 474 -33.71 0.36 -23.19
C SER A 474 -32.81 0.40 -24.41
N GLY A 475 -33.34 -0.01 -25.58
CA GLY A 475 -32.62 0.04 -26.85
C GLY A 475 -32.24 1.47 -27.24
N GLN A 476 -33.18 2.41 -27.13
CA GLN A 476 -32.94 3.83 -27.40
C GLN A 476 -31.88 4.43 -26.46
N ARG A 477 -31.93 4.08 -25.16
CA ARG A 477 -30.92 4.52 -24.18
C ARG A 477 -29.52 4.00 -24.54
N LEU A 478 -29.40 2.72 -24.92
CA LEU A 478 -28.13 2.14 -25.33
C LEU A 478 -27.60 2.80 -26.61
N ASN A 479 -28.48 3.12 -27.56
CA ASN A 479 -28.10 3.76 -28.81
C ASN A 479 -27.51 5.15 -28.53
N GLN A 480 -28.12 5.91 -27.62
CA GLN A 480 -27.61 7.21 -27.20
C GLN A 480 -26.21 7.09 -26.57
N LEU A 481 -26.00 6.14 -25.65
CA LEU A 481 -24.70 5.93 -25.02
C LEU A 481 -23.60 5.53 -26.01
N VAL A 482 -23.93 4.68 -26.99
CA VAL A 482 -22.99 4.31 -28.06
C VAL A 482 -22.63 5.53 -28.91
N ASN A 483 -23.60 6.38 -29.23
CA ASN A 483 -23.35 7.61 -29.99
C ASN A 483 -22.51 8.63 -29.19
N ASP A 484 -22.77 8.80 -27.88
CA ASP A 484 -22.00 9.70 -27.01
C ASP A 484 -20.53 9.25 -26.88
N LEU A 485 -20.30 7.93 -26.82
CA LEU A 485 -18.96 7.34 -26.74
C LEU A 485 -18.18 7.51 -28.06
N LEU A 486 -18.86 7.38 -29.20
CA LEU A 486 -18.29 7.66 -30.52
C LEU A 486 -17.93 9.13 -30.69
N ASP A 487 -18.84 10.05 -30.35
CA ASP A 487 -18.61 11.49 -30.43
C ASP A 487 -17.38 11.88 -29.57
N PHE A 488 -17.25 11.32 -28.37
CA PHE A 488 -16.09 11.51 -27.51
C PHE A 488 -14.77 11.02 -28.16
N SER A 489 -14.77 9.81 -28.72
CA SER A 489 -13.61 9.25 -29.43
C SER A 489 -13.19 10.16 -30.60
N GLN A 490 -14.14 10.59 -31.44
CA GLN A 490 -13.85 11.46 -32.58
C GLN A 490 -13.31 12.84 -32.18
N LEU A 491 -13.83 13.40 -31.08
CA LEU A 491 -13.40 14.69 -30.53
C LEU A 491 -11.95 14.66 -29.99
N LYS A 492 -11.54 13.56 -29.32
CA LYS A 492 -10.19 13.42 -28.75
C LYS A 492 -9.08 13.48 -29.81
N HIS A 493 -9.36 13.04 -31.03
CA HIS A 493 -8.39 12.98 -32.13
C HIS A 493 -8.50 14.15 -33.13
N LYS A 494 -9.24 15.22 -32.81
CA LYS A 494 -9.46 16.40 -33.68
C LYS A 494 -9.99 16.06 -35.08
N LYS A 495 -10.72 14.95 -35.25
CA LYS A 495 -11.26 14.51 -36.54
C LYS A 495 -12.65 15.10 -36.87
N LEU A 496 -13.30 15.76 -35.91
CA LEU A 496 -14.62 16.36 -36.11
C LEU A 496 -14.52 17.66 -36.91
N GLN A 497 -15.11 17.70 -38.10
CA GLN A 497 -15.29 18.92 -38.90
C GLN A 497 -16.71 19.46 -38.70
N LEU A 498 -16.85 20.75 -38.41
CA LEU A 498 -18.16 21.39 -38.23
C LEU A 498 -18.74 21.85 -39.57
N THR A 499 -20.04 21.70 -39.73
CA THR A 499 -20.79 22.26 -40.87
C THR A 499 -21.49 23.54 -40.45
N THR A 500 -20.76 24.66 -40.44
CA THR A 500 -21.28 25.94 -39.96
C THR A 500 -22.20 26.61 -40.99
N LYS A 501 -23.30 27.19 -40.50
CA LYS A 501 -24.23 28.00 -41.27
C LYS A 501 -24.83 29.10 -40.39
N ALA A 502 -25.55 30.04 -41.00
CA ALA A 502 -26.26 31.08 -40.24
C ALA A 502 -27.49 30.48 -39.53
N VAL A 503 -27.42 30.34 -38.19
CA VAL A 503 -28.48 29.72 -37.40
C VAL A 503 -29.11 30.70 -36.40
N GLY A 504 -30.44 30.69 -36.33
CA GLY A 504 -31.21 31.45 -35.35
C GLY A 504 -31.30 30.70 -34.01
N MET A 505 -30.76 31.29 -32.94
CA MET A 505 -30.75 30.65 -31.62
C MET A 505 -32.14 30.48 -31.02
N ARG A 506 -33.06 31.43 -31.25
CA ARG A 506 -34.40 31.36 -30.69
C ARG A 506 -35.16 30.13 -31.19
N GLU A 507 -35.03 29.84 -32.49
CA GLU A 507 -35.67 28.70 -33.16
C GLU A 507 -35.14 27.37 -32.61
N ILE A 508 -33.81 27.21 -32.53
CA ILE A 508 -33.23 25.98 -31.97
C ILE A 508 -33.65 25.81 -30.52
N THR A 509 -33.58 26.87 -29.70
CA THR A 509 -33.97 26.79 -28.28
C THR A 509 -35.43 26.38 -28.13
N ASN A 510 -36.34 26.86 -28.99
CA ASN A 510 -37.73 26.40 -28.98
C ASN A 510 -37.85 24.90 -29.28
N VAL A 511 -37.12 24.41 -30.29
CA VAL A 511 -37.09 22.97 -30.62
C VAL A 511 -36.60 22.17 -29.42
N VAL A 512 -35.49 22.57 -28.80
CA VAL A 512 -34.90 21.86 -27.66
C VAL A 512 -35.83 21.87 -26.44
N LEU A 513 -36.40 23.01 -26.05
CA LEU A 513 -37.33 23.06 -24.93
C LEU A 513 -38.58 22.20 -25.17
N THR A 514 -39.07 22.15 -26.42
CA THR A 514 -40.19 21.28 -26.80
C THR A 514 -39.82 19.80 -26.66
N LEU A 515 -38.63 19.40 -27.11
CA LEU A 515 -38.12 18.03 -26.97
C LEU A 515 -37.87 17.64 -25.51
N CYS A 516 -37.48 18.59 -24.67
CA CYS A 516 -37.23 18.36 -23.25
C CYS A 516 -38.50 18.42 -22.38
N GLN A 517 -39.64 18.90 -22.91
CA GLN A 517 -40.89 19.02 -22.16
C GLN A 517 -41.35 17.70 -21.50
N PRO A 518 -41.27 16.52 -22.16
CA PRO A 518 -41.64 15.25 -21.53
C PRO A 518 -40.74 14.84 -20.36
N LEU A 519 -39.49 15.33 -20.32
CA LEU A 519 -38.52 15.02 -19.26
C LEU A 519 -38.88 15.71 -17.93
N VAL A 520 -39.71 16.75 -17.97
CA VAL A 520 -40.22 17.44 -16.76
C VAL A 520 -41.12 16.51 -15.94
N GLY A 521 -41.90 15.64 -16.60
CA GLY A 521 -42.82 14.72 -15.94
C GLY A 521 -43.85 15.43 -15.06
N ASN A 522 -43.90 15.05 -13.77
CA ASN A 522 -44.81 15.63 -12.78
C ASN A 522 -44.14 16.73 -11.92
N LYS A 523 -42.89 17.12 -12.22
CA LYS A 523 -42.19 18.13 -11.42
C LYS A 523 -42.88 19.50 -11.58
N PRO A 524 -43.03 20.31 -10.51
CA PRO A 524 -43.52 21.69 -10.61
C PRO A 524 -42.42 22.60 -11.16
N LEU A 525 -42.12 22.45 -12.46
CA LEU A 525 -40.98 23.05 -13.15
C LEU A 525 -41.41 23.70 -14.47
N GLN A 526 -41.03 24.96 -14.69
CA GLN A 526 -41.37 25.70 -15.90
C GLN A 526 -40.15 25.90 -16.81
N LEU A 527 -40.30 25.61 -18.11
CA LEU A 527 -39.28 25.87 -19.14
C LEU A 527 -39.58 27.19 -19.87
N ILE A 528 -38.62 28.12 -19.90
CA ILE A 528 -38.80 29.48 -20.42
C ILE A 528 -37.73 29.80 -21.48
N ASN A 529 -38.17 30.16 -22.70
CA ASN A 529 -37.29 30.74 -23.73
C ASN A 529 -37.39 32.27 -23.72
N LYS A 530 -36.32 32.93 -23.29
CA LYS A 530 -36.21 34.40 -23.20
C LYS A 530 -35.34 35.01 -24.29
N ILE A 531 -34.86 34.22 -25.26
CA ILE A 531 -34.05 34.72 -26.37
C ILE A 531 -34.90 35.62 -27.27
N GLY A 532 -34.55 36.90 -27.42
CA GLY A 532 -35.29 37.88 -28.24
C GLY A 532 -35.37 37.51 -29.73
N ARG A 533 -36.44 37.95 -30.42
CA ARG A 533 -36.61 37.74 -31.88
C ARG A 533 -35.70 38.62 -32.75
N GLU A 534 -35.18 39.70 -32.15
CA GLU A 534 -34.37 40.73 -32.80
C GLU A 534 -32.87 40.36 -32.86
N LEU A 535 -32.47 39.22 -32.29
CA LEU A 535 -31.06 38.84 -32.17
C LEU A 535 -30.50 38.31 -33.51
N PRO A 536 -29.26 38.70 -33.88
CA PRO A 536 -28.62 38.23 -35.10
C PRO A 536 -28.30 36.73 -35.03
N PRO A 537 -28.23 36.03 -36.18
CA PRO A 537 -27.86 34.63 -36.23
C PRO A 537 -26.40 34.40 -35.82
N VAL A 538 -26.10 33.18 -35.38
CA VAL A 538 -24.74 32.71 -35.07
C VAL A 538 -24.20 31.86 -36.22
N ASP A 539 -22.89 31.87 -36.41
CA ASP A 539 -22.22 31.00 -37.37
C ASP A 539 -21.89 29.67 -36.69
N ALA A 540 -22.79 28.69 -36.84
CA ALA A 540 -22.69 27.46 -36.07
C ALA A 540 -23.27 26.23 -36.80
N ASP A 541 -22.88 25.05 -36.34
CA ASP A 541 -23.49 23.79 -36.77
C ASP A 541 -24.77 23.55 -35.97
N GLU A 542 -25.91 23.62 -36.66
CA GLU A 542 -27.24 23.53 -36.04
C GLU A 542 -27.41 22.27 -35.17
N ASN A 543 -26.95 21.11 -35.63
CA ASN A 543 -27.10 19.85 -34.92
C ASN A 543 -26.26 19.84 -33.64
N ARG A 544 -25.05 20.40 -33.70
CA ARG A 544 -24.13 20.46 -32.55
C ARG A 544 -24.58 21.51 -31.53
N VAL A 545 -25.17 22.61 -31.97
CA VAL A 545 -25.80 23.58 -31.05
C VAL A 545 -27.03 22.99 -30.39
N GLN A 546 -27.86 22.24 -31.11
CA GLN A 546 -28.98 21.50 -30.52
C GLN A 546 -28.49 20.51 -29.46
N GLN A 547 -27.39 19.79 -29.71
CA GLN A 547 -26.75 18.87 -28.76
C GLN A 547 -26.24 19.60 -27.50
N ILE A 548 -25.57 20.74 -27.67
CA ILE A 548 -25.12 21.59 -26.55
C ILE A 548 -26.30 21.99 -25.68
N LEU A 549 -27.36 22.54 -26.28
CA LEU A 549 -28.55 22.99 -25.56
C LEU A 549 -29.31 21.84 -24.89
N TYR A 550 -29.46 20.70 -25.58
CA TYR A 550 -30.13 19.52 -25.04
C TYR A 550 -29.40 18.99 -23.80
N ASN A 551 -28.06 18.95 -23.82
CA ASN A 551 -27.25 18.54 -22.68
C ASN A 551 -27.42 19.51 -21.49
N LEU A 552 -27.36 20.82 -21.73
CA LEU A 552 -27.46 21.82 -20.66
C LEU A 552 -28.87 21.89 -20.06
N VAL A 553 -29.91 21.91 -20.91
CA VAL A 553 -31.32 21.92 -20.47
C VAL A 553 -31.70 20.60 -19.80
N GLY A 554 -31.25 19.46 -20.34
CA GLY A 554 -31.47 18.15 -19.73
C GLY A 554 -30.84 18.05 -18.34
N ASN A 555 -29.62 18.56 -18.16
CA ASN A 555 -28.99 18.66 -16.83
C ASN A 555 -29.78 19.59 -15.91
N ALA A 556 -30.23 20.75 -16.38
CA ALA A 556 -31.03 21.66 -15.59
C ALA A 556 -32.34 21.01 -15.10
N ILE A 557 -33.06 20.26 -15.94
CA ILE A 557 -34.29 19.54 -15.57
C ILE A 557 -34.01 18.45 -14.54
N LYS A 558 -32.87 17.76 -14.72
CA LYS A 558 -32.45 16.67 -13.85
C LYS A 558 -32.17 17.17 -12.42
N PHE A 559 -31.41 18.26 -12.28
CA PHE A 559 -30.94 18.80 -11.00
C PHE A 559 -31.85 19.88 -10.38
N THR A 560 -33.01 20.16 -10.99
CA THR A 560 -34.04 21.04 -10.42
C THR A 560 -35.26 20.22 -10.04
N ALA A 561 -35.62 20.23 -8.75
CA ALA A 561 -36.80 19.53 -8.25
C ALA A 561 -38.09 20.35 -8.47
N SER A 562 -38.01 21.68 -8.30
CA SER A 562 -39.10 22.64 -8.46
C SER A 562 -38.56 24.01 -8.88
N GLY A 563 -39.30 24.78 -9.67
CA GLY A 563 -38.95 26.16 -10.03
C GLY A 563 -38.90 26.43 -11.53
N THR A 564 -37.86 27.08 -12.02
CA THR A 564 -37.78 27.54 -13.43
C THR A 564 -36.44 27.24 -14.07
N ILE A 565 -36.48 26.90 -15.36
CA ILE A 565 -35.30 26.81 -16.22
C ILE A 565 -35.45 27.84 -17.34
N GLU A 566 -34.54 28.79 -17.40
CA GLU A 566 -34.56 29.91 -18.33
C GLU A 566 -33.38 29.81 -19.31
N VAL A 567 -33.67 29.90 -20.61
CA VAL A 567 -32.65 30.07 -21.66
C VAL A 567 -32.71 31.50 -22.19
N SER A 568 -31.62 32.24 -22.07
CA SER A 568 -31.49 33.64 -22.50
C SER A 568 -30.23 33.85 -23.33
N ALA A 569 -30.17 34.94 -24.10
CA ALA A 569 -28.99 35.28 -24.89
C ALA A 569 -28.77 36.79 -25.00
N ILE A 570 -27.50 37.22 -24.99
CA ILE A 570 -27.06 38.62 -25.11
C ILE A 570 -25.84 38.73 -26.04
N ILE A 571 -25.67 39.87 -26.70
CA ILE A 571 -24.50 40.13 -27.57
C ILE A 571 -23.37 40.72 -26.71
N ARG A 572 -22.14 40.22 -26.86
CA ARG A 572 -20.93 40.75 -26.21
C ARG A 572 -19.81 41.04 -27.21
N ASP A 573 -19.07 42.12 -26.98
CA ASP A 573 -17.87 42.48 -27.72
C ASP A 573 -16.64 41.71 -27.20
N ALA A 574 -15.78 41.24 -28.10
CA ALA A 574 -14.61 40.40 -27.80
C ALA A 574 -13.52 41.08 -26.94
N SER A 575 -13.56 42.41 -26.74
CA SER A 575 -12.53 43.14 -25.99
C SER A 575 -12.64 43.03 -24.46
N LEU A 576 -13.64 42.31 -23.93
CA LEU A 576 -13.84 42.11 -22.48
C LEU A 576 -13.66 40.64 -22.03
N ALA A 577 -13.36 39.70 -22.93
CA ALA A 577 -13.27 38.27 -22.59
C ALA A 577 -11.92 37.83 -21.99
N ASN A 578 -10.90 38.69 -21.95
CA ASN A 578 -9.53 38.35 -21.49
C ASN A 578 -9.10 39.02 -20.17
N SER A 579 -10.02 39.37 -19.27
CA SER A 579 -9.68 39.85 -17.92
C SER A 579 -10.19 38.92 -16.83
N THR A 580 -9.47 37.84 -16.55
CA THR A 580 -9.62 37.04 -15.33
C THR A 580 -8.61 37.51 -14.28
N SER A 581 -9.06 38.35 -13.34
CA SER A 581 -8.56 38.45 -11.96
C SER A 581 -9.54 39.31 -11.14
N PRO A 582 -9.97 38.89 -9.93
CA PRO A 582 -10.91 39.67 -9.13
C PRO A 582 -10.16 40.72 -8.31
N SER A 583 -10.47 42.00 -8.52
CA SER A 583 -10.14 43.06 -7.55
C SER A 583 -11.34 43.98 -7.32
N SER A 584 -11.42 44.41 -6.06
CA SER A 584 -12.53 44.97 -5.28
C SER A 584 -13.30 46.16 -5.89
N PRO A 585 -14.53 46.44 -5.39
CA PRO A 585 -15.38 47.49 -5.90
C PRO A 585 -15.03 48.84 -5.25
N ASN A 586 -14.75 49.85 -6.08
CA ASN A 586 -15.19 51.24 -5.91
C ASN A 586 -14.34 52.17 -6.79
N GLN A 587 -14.95 52.75 -7.83
CA GLN A 587 -14.85 54.19 -8.11
C GLN A 587 -15.73 54.54 -9.32
N GLU A 588 -16.75 55.35 -9.07
CA GLU A 588 -17.40 56.15 -10.11
C GLU A 588 -16.39 57.16 -10.67
N VAL A 589 -16.26 57.22 -12.00
CA VAL A 589 -15.85 58.45 -12.70
C VAL A 589 -16.68 58.61 -13.97
N SER A 590 -17.37 59.75 -14.01
CA SER A 590 -18.11 60.31 -15.13
C SER A 590 -17.20 60.67 -16.32
N GLY A 591 -17.62 60.36 -17.55
CA GLY A 591 -16.91 60.78 -18.76
C GLY A 591 -17.68 60.51 -20.05
N LYS A 592 -18.29 61.57 -20.62
CA LYS A 592 -18.85 61.58 -21.98
C LYS A 592 -17.74 61.42 -23.02
N GLY A 593 -17.88 60.48 -23.98
CA GLY A 593 -16.96 60.41 -25.12
C GLY A 593 -17.23 59.30 -26.14
N LYS A 594 -17.87 59.70 -27.25
CA LYS A 594 -17.74 59.19 -28.64
C LYS A 594 -17.82 57.67 -28.91
N THR A 595 -18.94 57.31 -29.56
CA THR A 595 -19.15 56.13 -30.39
C THR A 595 -18.03 55.96 -31.42
N GLN A 596 -17.26 54.87 -31.32
CA GLN A 596 -16.38 54.40 -32.39
C GLN A 596 -16.81 52.98 -32.74
N LEU A 597 -17.42 52.82 -33.93
CA LEU A 597 -17.85 51.54 -34.47
C LEU A 597 -16.64 50.61 -34.66
N LEU A 598 -16.66 49.45 -34.02
CA LEU A 598 -15.74 48.34 -34.26
C LEU A 598 -16.33 47.38 -35.33
N PRO A 599 -15.51 46.63 -36.09
CA PRO A 599 -15.96 45.79 -37.19
C PRO A 599 -16.72 44.54 -36.70
N ILE A 600 -17.64 44.04 -37.53
CA ILE A 600 -18.57 42.90 -37.29
C ILE A 600 -17.85 41.53 -37.07
N GLY A 601 -16.52 41.47 -37.01
CA GLY A 601 -15.76 40.24 -36.77
C GLY A 601 -15.47 39.92 -35.30
N SER A 602 -15.91 40.76 -34.36
CA SER A 602 -15.47 40.72 -32.95
C SER A 602 -16.61 40.59 -31.95
N GLN A 603 -17.78 40.09 -32.37
CA GLN A 603 -18.97 39.98 -31.52
C GLN A 603 -19.40 38.52 -31.37
N TYR A 604 -19.65 38.14 -30.12
CA TYR A 604 -20.15 36.82 -29.76
C TYR A 604 -21.58 36.96 -29.23
N LEU A 605 -22.41 35.95 -29.49
CA LEU A 605 -23.66 35.74 -28.79
C LEU A 605 -23.37 34.87 -27.56
N GLU A 606 -23.58 35.43 -26.37
CA GLU A 606 -23.53 34.71 -25.11
C GLU A 606 -24.90 34.13 -24.80
N VAL A 607 -24.98 32.82 -24.64
CA VAL A 607 -26.19 32.06 -24.34
C VAL A 607 -26.08 31.52 -22.91
N THR A 608 -27.09 31.80 -22.10
CA THR A 608 -27.17 31.36 -20.70
C THR A 608 -28.31 30.39 -20.50
N VAL A 609 -28.04 29.23 -19.92
CA VAL A 609 -29.02 28.29 -19.38
C VAL A 609 -28.99 28.40 -17.86
N ALA A 610 -30.04 28.95 -17.26
CA ALA A 610 -30.16 29.18 -15.83
C ALA A 610 -31.21 28.25 -15.22
N ASP A 611 -30.88 27.63 -14.08
CA ASP A 611 -31.78 26.79 -13.29
C ASP A 611 -31.88 27.29 -11.85
N THR A 612 -32.95 26.93 -11.16
CA THR A 612 -33.18 27.21 -9.73
C THR A 612 -32.94 25.96 -8.87
N GLY A 613 -32.04 25.07 -9.29
CA GLY A 613 -31.80 23.76 -8.70
C GLY A 613 -30.83 23.80 -7.51
N ILE A 614 -30.20 22.65 -7.24
CA ILE A 614 -29.35 22.43 -6.06
C ILE A 614 -28.06 23.25 -6.02
N GLY A 615 -27.64 23.84 -7.14
CA GLY A 615 -26.35 24.52 -7.27
C GLY A 615 -25.13 23.58 -7.22
N ILE A 616 -23.94 24.14 -7.43
CA ILE A 616 -22.65 23.42 -7.53
C ILE A 616 -21.64 24.13 -6.60
N GLU A 617 -20.85 23.36 -5.86
CA GLU A 617 -19.80 23.90 -4.99
C GLU A 617 -18.64 24.53 -5.78
N ALA A 618 -18.00 25.55 -5.21
CA ALA A 618 -17.02 26.37 -5.92
C ALA A 618 -15.76 25.61 -6.37
N ASP A 619 -15.31 24.62 -5.58
CA ASP A 619 -14.17 23.76 -5.88
C ASP A 619 -14.44 22.76 -7.02
N LYS A 620 -15.71 22.57 -7.38
CA LYS A 620 -16.15 21.61 -8.42
C LYS A 620 -16.41 22.26 -9.78
N LEU A 621 -16.55 23.59 -9.85
CA LEU A 621 -16.91 24.32 -11.08
C LEU A 621 -15.95 24.12 -12.25
N GLU A 622 -14.66 23.93 -12.01
CA GLU A 622 -13.69 23.63 -13.09
C GLU A 622 -13.68 22.14 -13.46
N ARG A 623 -13.97 21.27 -12.49
CA ARG A 623 -13.90 19.81 -12.61
C ARG A 623 -15.08 19.21 -13.36
N ILE A 624 -16.28 19.79 -13.27
CA ILE A 624 -17.49 19.30 -13.97
C ILE A 624 -17.36 19.21 -15.50
N PHE A 625 -16.37 19.87 -16.09
CA PHE A 625 -16.09 19.80 -17.53
C PHE A 625 -15.02 18.77 -17.92
N GLN A 626 -14.44 18.06 -16.95
CA GLN A 626 -13.49 16.97 -17.20
C GLN A 626 -14.25 15.69 -17.58
N SER A 627 -13.63 14.85 -18.42
CA SER A 627 -14.25 13.62 -18.91
C SER A 627 -14.39 12.60 -17.79
N PHE A 628 -15.56 11.97 -17.68
CA PHE A 628 -15.89 10.97 -16.66
C PHE A 628 -15.89 11.48 -15.21
N GLU A 629 -15.82 12.80 -15.00
CA GLU A 629 -15.95 13.40 -13.67
C GLU A 629 -17.39 13.81 -13.37
N GLN A 630 -17.83 13.55 -12.13
CA GLN A 630 -19.11 14.01 -11.57
C GLN A 630 -18.84 14.65 -10.20
N ALA A 631 -19.62 15.68 -9.85
CA ALA A 631 -19.40 16.56 -8.71
C ALA A 631 -19.31 15.83 -7.34
N ASP A 632 -19.96 14.67 -7.15
CA ASP A 632 -19.76 13.79 -5.97
C ASP A 632 -20.21 12.35 -6.26
N GLY A 633 -19.63 11.37 -5.53
CA GLY A 633 -20.10 9.97 -5.52
C GLY A 633 -21.45 9.74 -4.80
N SER A 634 -22.00 10.76 -4.14
CA SER A 634 -23.38 10.78 -3.60
C SER A 634 -24.39 11.26 -4.65
N ILE A 635 -24.03 12.28 -5.45
CA ILE A 635 -24.85 12.82 -6.54
C ILE A 635 -24.90 11.85 -7.73
N SER A 636 -23.83 11.04 -7.95
CA SER A 636 -23.81 9.99 -8.97
C SER A 636 -24.87 8.90 -8.73
N ARG A 637 -25.14 8.59 -7.46
CA ARG A 637 -26.13 7.60 -7.02
C ARG A 637 -27.57 8.06 -7.24
N GLU A 638 -27.86 9.35 -7.08
CA GLU A 638 -29.24 9.85 -7.10
C GLU A 638 -29.76 10.19 -8.51
N TYR A 639 -28.88 10.50 -9.47
CA TYR A 639 -29.33 11.00 -10.77
C TYR A 639 -28.72 10.33 -12.03
N GLY A 640 -27.66 9.50 -11.95
CA GLY A 640 -27.15 8.62 -13.02
C GLY A 640 -26.69 9.25 -14.36
N GLY A 641 -25.51 8.89 -14.90
CA GLY A 641 -25.06 9.34 -16.23
C GLY A 641 -23.59 9.03 -16.54
N ALA A 642 -23.17 9.06 -17.80
CA ALA A 642 -21.81 8.68 -18.22
C ALA A 642 -20.72 9.72 -17.88
N GLY A 643 -21.10 10.93 -17.41
CA GLY A 643 -20.14 12.01 -17.12
C GLY A 643 -19.44 12.59 -18.36
N LEU A 644 -19.96 12.32 -19.56
CA LEU A 644 -19.38 12.78 -20.82
C LEU A 644 -20.05 14.05 -21.38
N GLY A 645 -21.31 14.31 -21.03
CA GLY A 645 -22.12 15.37 -21.66
C GLY A 645 -21.53 16.77 -21.57
N LEU A 646 -21.06 17.21 -20.39
CA LEU A 646 -20.46 18.54 -20.22
C LEU A 646 -19.06 18.66 -20.87
N ALA A 647 -18.27 17.59 -20.86
CA ALA A 647 -16.97 17.55 -21.53
C ALA A 647 -17.13 17.65 -23.06
N VAL A 648 -18.11 16.93 -23.63
CA VAL A 648 -18.47 17.02 -25.05
C VAL A 648 -18.98 18.43 -25.37
N THR A 649 -19.87 18.99 -24.55
CA THR A 649 -20.37 20.36 -24.72
C THR A 649 -19.24 21.39 -24.75
N LYS A 650 -18.28 21.33 -23.82
CA LYS A 650 -17.11 22.24 -23.81
C LYS A 650 -16.27 22.14 -25.07
N GLN A 651 -16.04 20.93 -25.56
CA GLN A 651 -15.25 20.74 -26.77
C GLN A 651 -16.00 21.21 -28.02
N LEU A 652 -17.32 20.98 -28.11
CA LEU A 652 -18.15 21.47 -29.20
C LEU A 652 -18.17 23.00 -29.24
N VAL A 653 -18.36 23.68 -28.10
CA VAL A 653 -18.30 25.15 -28.02
C VAL A 653 -16.93 25.68 -28.47
N LYS A 654 -15.83 25.05 -28.05
CA LYS A 654 -14.48 25.41 -28.49
C LYS A 654 -14.26 25.21 -29.99
N LEU A 655 -14.79 24.15 -30.59
CA LEU A 655 -14.71 23.93 -32.03
C LEU A 655 -15.47 25.00 -32.83
N HIS A 656 -16.54 25.56 -32.25
CA HIS A 656 -17.27 26.71 -32.82
C HIS A 656 -16.54 28.06 -32.60
N GLY A 657 -15.35 28.06 -31.97
CA GLY A 657 -14.60 29.28 -31.66
C GLY A 657 -15.11 30.06 -30.44
N GLY A 658 -15.98 29.46 -29.62
CA GLY A 658 -16.49 30.04 -28.38
C GLY A 658 -15.84 29.47 -27.12
N ASP A 659 -16.32 29.92 -25.95
CA ASP A 659 -15.95 29.38 -24.64
C ASP A 659 -17.17 29.11 -23.76
N ILE A 660 -17.03 28.26 -22.75
CA ILE A 660 -18.10 27.91 -21.80
C ILE A 660 -17.59 27.91 -20.36
N HIS A 661 -18.40 28.47 -19.45
CA HIS A 661 -18.18 28.44 -18.01
C HIS A 661 -19.50 28.26 -17.26
N ALA A 662 -19.42 28.03 -15.95
CA ALA A 662 -20.57 27.89 -15.07
C ALA A 662 -20.43 28.81 -13.86
N GLU A 663 -21.52 29.49 -13.51
CA GLU A 663 -21.68 30.24 -12.26
C GLU A 663 -22.72 29.49 -11.42
N SER A 664 -22.42 29.18 -10.17
CA SER A 664 -23.38 28.46 -9.32
C SER A 664 -23.19 28.79 -7.86
N THR A 665 -24.27 28.71 -7.10
CA THR A 665 -24.25 28.85 -5.63
C THR A 665 -25.08 27.71 -5.05
N PRO A 666 -24.54 26.90 -4.11
CA PRO A 666 -25.28 25.81 -3.49
C PRO A 666 -26.63 26.28 -2.93
N GLY A 667 -27.71 25.59 -3.31
CA GLY A 667 -29.09 25.86 -2.92
C GLY A 667 -29.79 27.01 -3.68
N MET A 668 -29.10 27.72 -4.58
CA MET A 668 -29.69 28.85 -5.34
C MET A 668 -29.77 28.60 -6.86
N GLY A 669 -29.27 27.45 -7.34
CA GLY A 669 -29.26 27.07 -8.75
C GLY A 669 -27.96 27.39 -9.49
N SER A 670 -27.93 27.06 -10.78
CA SER A 670 -26.73 27.21 -11.63
C SER A 670 -27.02 27.96 -12.93
N ARG A 671 -26.00 28.62 -13.47
CA ARG A 671 -26.00 29.29 -14.77
C ARG A 671 -24.86 28.76 -15.61
N PHE A 672 -25.18 28.08 -16.70
CA PHE A 672 -24.20 27.63 -17.69
C PHE A 672 -24.18 28.62 -18.85
N ILE A 673 -23.02 29.21 -19.12
CA ILE A 673 -22.86 30.34 -20.03
C ILE A 673 -21.87 29.95 -21.11
N PHE A 674 -22.29 29.97 -22.37
CA PHE A 674 -21.43 29.68 -23.52
C PHE A 674 -21.55 30.73 -24.63
N THR A 675 -20.49 30.91 -25.42
CA THR A 675 -20.44 31.89 -26.51
C THR A 675 -20.40 31.23 -27.89
N LEU A 676 -20.99 31.89 -28.89
CA LEU A 676 -20.91 31.51 -30.30
C LEU A 676 -20.66 32.75 -31.17
N PRO A 677 -19.87 32.66 -32.25
CA PRO A 677 -19.58 33.79 -33.13
C PRO A 677 -20.83 34.22 -33.91
N LEU A 678 -21.02 35.52 -34.13
CA LEU A 678 -22.12 36.03 -34.95
C LEU A 678 -21.91 35.73 -36.44
N SER A 679 -22.99 35.40 -37.15
CA SER A 679 -22.99 35.21 -38.61
C SER A 679 -23.47 36.47 -39.34
N ALA A 680 -22.84 36.77 -40.47
CA ALA A 680 -23.30 37.79 -41.40
C ALA A 680 -24.43 37.30 -42.35
N GLY A 681 -24.78 36.01 -42.31
CA GLY A 681 -25.79 35.41 -43.20
C GLY A 681 -27.24 35.62 -42.73
N LYS A 682 -28.21 35.46 -43.65
CA LYS A 682 -29.66 35.45 -43.30
C LYS A 682 -30.10 34.03 -42.92
N VAL A 683 -30.90 33.91 -41.85
CA VAL A 683 -31.49 32.63 -41.40
C VAL A 683 -32.39 32.04 -42.49
N GLU A 684 -32.14 30.78 -42.87
CA GLU A 684 -32.99 30.04 -43.80
C GLU A 684 -34.34 29.68 -43.15
N LYS A 685 -35.46 30.20 -43.70
CA LYS A 685 -36.82 29.91 -43.22
C LYS A 685 -37.27 28.50 -43.65
N ARG A 686 -36.93 27.45 -42.90
CA ARG A 686 -37.52 26.09 -43.05
C ARG A 686 -38.08 25.46 -41.76
N LEU A 687 -37.84 26.05 -40.59
CA LEU A 687 -38.08 25.42 -39.28
C LEU A 687 -39.56 25.36 -38.82
N SER A 688 -40.51 26.01 -39.49
CA SER A 688 -41.89 26.10 -39.00
C SER A 688 -42.74 24.83 -39.26
N GLU A 689 -42.39 23.98 -40.22
CA GLU A 689 -43.17 22.76 -40.54
C GLU A 689 -42.85 21.56 -39.64
N THR A 690 -41.62 21.49 -39.11
CA THR A 690 -41.15 20.40 -38.24
C THR A 690 -41.74 20.50 -36.82
N VAL A 691 -41.87 21.73 -36.31
CA VAL A 691 -42.40 22.01 -34.95
C VAL A 691 -43.89 21.62 -34.83
N SER A 692 -44.68 21.79 -35.89
CA SER A 692 -46.09 21.38 -35.92
C SER A 692 -46.30 19.86 -36.01
N LYS A 693 -45.34 19.10 -36.55
CA LYS A 693 -45.41 17.63 -36.58
C LYS A 693 -45.00 16.99 -35.25
N ILE A 694 -44.01 17.55 -34.56
CA ILE A 694 -43.50 17.04 -33.27
C ILE A 694 -44.52 17.22 -32.13
N SER A 695 -45.28 18.31 -32.15
CA SER A 695 -46.30 18.62 -31.13
C SER A 695 -47.54 17.70 -31.18
N GLN A 696 -47.79 17.01 -32.30
CA GLN A 696 -48.82 15.97 -32.40
C GLN A 696 -48.39 14.62 -31.82
N PHE A 697 -47.09 14.29 -31.85
CA PHE A 697 -46.58 13.00 -31.34
C PHE A 697 -46.43 12.97 -29.81
N SER A 698 -46.13 14.09 -29.17
CA SER A 698 -45.94 14.17 -27.71
C SER A 698 -47.24 13.95 -26.91
N ALA A 699 -48.40 14.19 -27.51
CA ALA A 699 -49.71 14.04 -26.84
C ALA A 699 -50.13 12.58 -26.62
N MET A 700 -49.60 11.62 -27.39
CA MET A 700 -49.95 10.19 -27.25
C MET A 700 -49.13 9.45 -26.18
N ALA A 701 -47.93 9.93 -25.86
CA ALA A 701 -47.02 9.28 -24.90
C ALA A 701 -47.41 9.49 -23.42
N THR A 702 -48.12 10.57 -23.10
CA THR A 702 -48.49 10.92 -21.72
C THR A 702 -49.62 10.04 -21.16
N THR A 703 -50.51 9.53 -22.02
CA THR A 703 -51.69 8.74 -21.60
C THR A 703 -51.34 7.29 -21.19
N GLN A 704 -50.22 6.73 -21.65
CA GLN A 704 -49.84 5.33 -21.36
C GLN A 704 -49.09 5.14 -20.03
N LYS A 705 -48.49 6.20 -19.47
CA LYS A 705 -47.71 6.11 -18.21
C LYS A 705 -48.57 5.82 -16.97
N GLN A 706 -49.88 6.09 -17.05
CA GLN A 706 -50.82 5.93 -15.94
C GLN A 706 -51.49 4.55 -15.86
N LEU A 707 -51.42 3.75 -16.94
CA LEU A 707 -51.95 2.37 -16.99
C LEU A 707 -50.94 1.30 -16.51
N LEU A 708 -49.68 1.68 -16.29
CA LEU A 708 -48.59 0.75 -15.95
C LEU A 708 -48.44 0.48 -14.44
N LEU A 709 -49.10 1.28 -13.58
CA LEU A 709 -48.92 1.23 -12.12
C LEU A 709 -49.89 0.27 -11.41
N ASP A 710 -50.98 -0.16 -12.05
CA ASP A 710 -52.06 -0.92 -11.39
C ASP A 710 -52.07 -2.43 -11.71
N GLY A 711 -51.07 -2.94 -12.44
CA GLY A 711 -51.07 -4.32 -12.96
C GLY A 711 -50.12 -5.27 -12.24
N VAL A 712 -50.70 -6.31 -11.63
CA VAL A 712 -50.08 -7.58 -11.17
C VAL A 712 -49.78 -7.67 -9.66
N ALA A 713 -50.84 -7.76 -8.86
CA ALA A 713 -50.83 -8.56 -7.63
C ALA A 713 -51.46 -9.93 -7.93
N SER A 714 -50.65 -10.95 -8.21
CA SER A 714 -51.12 -12.34 -8.21
C SER A 714 -51.22 -12.84 -6.77
N ALA A 715 -52.42 -13.19 -6.33
CA ALA A 715 -52.67 -13.72 -4.98
C ALA A 715 -51.78 -14.95 -4.71
N PRO A 716 -51.17 -15.07 -3.52
CA PRO A 716 -50.29 -16.18 -3.19
C PRO A 716 -51.09 -17.48 -3.09
N THR A 717 -50.64 -18.51 -3.81
CA THR A 717 -51.03 -19.90 -3.58
C THR A 717 -50.44 -20.38 -2.24
N GLU A 718 -51.24 -21.04 -1.41
CA GLU A 718 -50.76 -21.61 -0.14
C GLU A 718 -49.53 -22.51 -0.36
N GLY A 719 -48.41 -22.17 0.29
CA GLY A 719 -47.15 -22.92 0.23
C GLY A 719 -46.07 -22.40 -0.74
N ALA A 720 -46.30 -21.28 -1.44
CA ALA A 720 -45.27 -20.62 -2.24
C ALA A 720 -44.23 -19.89 -1.36
N PHE A 721 -42.94 -20.03 -1.66
CA PHE A 721 -41.89 -19.27 -0.96
C PHE A 721 -41.95 -17.79 -1.37
N LYS A 722 -41.80 -16.90 -0.40
CA LYS A 722 -41.82 -15.45 -0.56
C LYS A 722 -40.42 -14.94 -0.85
N ILE A 723 -40.19 -14.41 -2.04
CA ILE A 723 -38.90 -13.83 -2.45
C ILE A 723 -39.08 -12.32 -2.56
N MET A 724 -38.22 -11.57 -1.86
CA MET A 724 -38.15 -10.11 -2.02
C MET A 724 -37.05 -9.75 -3.02
N LEU A 725 -37.37 -8.89 -3.97
CA LEU A 725 -36.45 -8.31 -4.95
C LEU A 725 -36.22 -6.85 -4.62
N VAL A 726 -34.96 -6.44 -4.48
CA VAL A 726 -34.60 -5.06 -4.17
C VAL A 726 -33.57 -4.58 -5.19
N ASP A 727 -33.98 -3.67 -6.07
CA ASP A 727 -33.17 -3.09 -7.15
C ASP A 727 -33.82 -1.75 -7.57
N ASP A 728 -33.02 -0.72 -7.80
CA ASP A 728 -33.52 0.62 -8.17
C ASP A 728 -33.86 0.75 -9.66
N GLU A 729 -33.38 -0.16 -10.49
CA GLU A 729 -33.72 -0.21 -11.90
C GLU A 729 -34.90 -1.16 -12.17
N LEU A 730 -36.05 -0.58 -12.55
CA LEU A 730 -37.27 -1.32 -12.90
C LEU A 730 -37.06 -2.42 -13.95
N VAL A 731 -36.10 -2.24 -14.87
CA VAL A 731 -35.78 -3.23 -15.90
C VAL A 731 -35.16 -4.49 -15.27
N ASN A 732 -34.26 -4.33 -14.31
CA ASN A 732 -33.61 -5.45 -13.61
C ASN A 732 -34.64 -6.22 -12.78
N LEU A 733 -35.51 -5.51 -12.06
CA LEU A 733 -36.65 -6.12 -11.35
C LEU A 733 -37.50 -6.95 -12.30
N GLN A 734 -37.87 -6.40 -13.46
CA GLN A 734 -38.69 -7.12 -14.44
C GLN A 734 -37.99 -8.37 -15.00
N VAL A 735 -36.68 -8.33 -15.23
CA VAL A 735 -35.89 -9.49 -15.67
C VAL A 735 -35.89 -10.59 -14.61
N LEU A 736 -35.64 -10.23 -13.34
CA LEU A 736 -35.68 -11.17 -12.22
C LEU A 736 -37.07 -11.79 -12.06
N ILE A 737 -38.13 -10.99 -12.13
CA ILE A 737 -39.52 -11.47 -12.11
C ILE A 737 -39.76 -12.47 -13.24
N ASN A 738 -39.34 -12.15 -14.47
CA ASN A 738 -39.50 -13.05 -15.61
C ASN A 738 -38.70 -14.36 -15.46
N HIS A 739 -37.55 -14.33 -14.79
CA HIS A 739 -36.78 -15.55 -14.47
C HIS A 739 -37.45 -16.41 -13.40
N LEU A 740 -38.13 -15.78 -12.43
CA LEU A 740 -38.78 -16.43 -11.29
C LEU A 740 -40.24 -16.81 -11.57
N SER A 741 -40.92 -16.18 -12.53
CA SER A 741 -42.36 -16.31 -12.80
C SER A 741 -42.82 -17.72 -13.18
N LEU A 742 -41.91 -18.57 -13.68
CA LEU A 742 -42.18 -19.97 -14.02
C LEU A 742 -42.02 -20.92 -12.82
N GLN A 743 -41.72 -20.42 -11.63
CA GLN A 743 -41.58 -21.20 -10.40
C GLN A 743 -42.66 -20.76 -9.38
N ASN A 744 -42.96 -21.63 -8.41
CA ASN A 744 -43.98 -21.38 -7.38
C ASN A 744 -43.43 -20.44 -6.27
N TYR A 745 -43.07 -19.21 -6.65
CA TYR A 745 -42.57 -18.16 -5.75
C TYR A 745 -43.55 -16.98 -5.72
N ALA A 746 -43.84 -16.48 -4.51
CA ALA A 746 -44.53 -15.22 -4.32
C ALA A 746 -43.50 -14.09 -4.30
N ILE A 747 -43.59 -13.14 -5.23
CA ILE A 747 -42.57 -12.11 -5.43
C ILE A 747 -43.06 -10.77 -4.87
N THR A 748 -42.26 -10.16 -4.01
CA THR A 748 -42.44 -8.79 -3.52
C THR A 748 -41.28 -7.92 -4.01
N GLN A 749 -41.56 -6.68 -4.40
CA GLN A 749 -40.55 -5.78 -4.97
C GLN A 749 -40.37 -4.56 -4.06
N ALA A 750 -39.14 -4.03 -4.02
CA ALA A 750 -38.82 -2.74 -3.44
C ALA A 750 -37.84 -2.01 -4.37
N ALA A 751 -38.05 -0.72 -4.59
CA ALA A 751 -37.23 0.10 -5.48
C ALA A 751 -35.98 0.67 -4.80
N ASN A 752 -35.82 0.48 -3.49
CA ASN A 752 -34.65 0.91 -2.72
C ASN A 752 -34.60 0.23 -1.35
N GLY A 753 -33.47 0.36 -0.65
CA GLY A 753 -33.26 -0.28 0.66
C GLY A 753 -34.17 0.23 1.79
N ILE A 754 -34.65 1.48 1.73
CA ILE A 754 -35.54 2.05 2.76
C ILE A 754 -36.93 1.41 2.65
N GLU A 755 -37.47 1.36 1.43
CA GLU A 755 -38.76 0.71 1.14
C GLU A 755 -38.74 -0.78 1.53
N ALA A 756 -37.63 -1.48 1.26
CA ALA A 756 -37.48 -2.88 1.67
C ALA A 756 -37.58 -3.06 3.20
N LEU A 757 -36.94 -2.17 3.99
CA LEU A 757 -37.04 -2.19 5.45
C LEU A 757 -38.45 -1.87 5.93
N GLU A 758 -39.11 -0.88 5.32
CA GLU A 758 -40.49 -0.54 5.65
C GLU A 758 -41.41 -1.75 5.41
N ILE A 759 -41.29 -2.44 4.29
CA ILE A 759 -42.08 -3.64 3.98
C ILE A 759 -41.87 -4.73 5.05
N ILE A 760 -40.62 -4.97 5.47
CA ILE A 760 -40.30 -5.95 6.52
C ILE A 760 -40.88 -5.53 7.88
N GLN A 761 -40.74 -4.26 8.25
CA GLN A 761 -41.25 -3.70 9.52
C GLN A 761 -42.78 -3.73 9.61
N HIS A 762 -43.48 -3.61 8.48
CA HIS A 762 -44.94 -3.76 8.40
C HIS A 762 -45.41 -5.22 8.45
N GLY A 763 -44.53 -6.17 8.79
CA GLY A 763 -44.86 -7.57 9.08
C GLY A 763 -44.70 -8.52 7.90
N PHE A 764 -44.12 -8.08 6.78
CA PHE A 764 -43.78 -9.00 5.68
C PHE A 764 -42.54 -9.83 6.05
N GLN A 765 -42.69 -11.15 6.03
CA GLN A 765 -41.59 -12.09 6.28
C GLN A 765 -41.17 -12.77 4.98
N PRO A 766 -40.07 -12.32 4.32
CA PRO A 766 -39.50 -13.01 3.17
C PRO A 766 -38.83 -14.32 3.58
N ASP A 767 -38.82 -15.31 2.68
CA ASP A 767 -38.03 -16.54 2.82
C ASP A 767 -36.62 -16.37 2.21
N LEU A 768 -36.43 -15.39 1.30
CA LEU A 768 -35.15 -15.03 0.69
C LEU A 768 -35.19 -13.61 0.13
N ILE A 769 -34.07 -12.90 0.20
CA ILE A 769 -33.92 -11.55 -0.39
C ILE A 769 -32.86 -11.59 -1.49
N LEU A 770 -33.21 -11.11 -2.69
CA LEU A 770 -32.27 -10.75 -3.76
C LEU A 770 -32.04 -9.24 -3.70
N LEU A 771 -30.80 -8.83 -3.50
CA LEU A 771 -30.49 -7.46 -3.12
C LEU A 771 -29.39 -6.87 -4.00
N ASP A 772 -29.69 -5.82 -4.75
CA ASP A 772 -28.65 -5.06 -5.43
C ASP A 772 -27.71 -4.34 -4.45
N ILE A 773 -26.42 -4.32 -4.76
CA ILE A 773 -25.41 -3.62 -3.96
C ILE A 773 -25.49 -2.11 -4.20
N MET A 774 -25.64 -1.70 -5.46
CA MET A 774 -25.47 -0.32 -5.89
C MET A 774 -26.80 0.41 -5.99
N MET A 775 -27.38 0.76 -4.84
CA MET A 775 -28.65 1.49 -4.78
C MET A 775 -28.51 2.91 -4.19
N PRO A 776 -29.36 3.87 -4.61
CA PRO A 776 -29.42 5.21 -4.04
C PRO A 776 -29.88 5.22 -2.59
N LYS A 777 -29.46 6.25 -1.83
CA LYS A 777 -29.76 6.52 -0.41
C LYS A 777 -29.21 5.49 0.58
N MET A 778 -29.41 4.20 0.34
CA MET A 778 -28.93 3.09 1.18
C MET A 778 -28.37 1.99 0.27
N THR A 779 -27.11 1.61 0.52
CA THR A 779 -26.45 0.53 -0.23
C THR A 779 -26.98 -0.84 0.16
N GLY A 780 -26.80 -1.84 -0.71
CA GLY A 780 -27.15 -3.23 -0.38
C GLY A 780 -26.38 -3.77 0.84
N TYR A 781 -25.14 -3.32 1.06
CA TYR A 781 -24.37 -3.71 2.25
C TYR A 781 -24.99 -3.15 3.54
N GLU A 782 -25.37 -1.87 3.55
CA GLU A 782 -26.03 -1.22 4.70
C GLU A 782 -27.38 -1.86 5.00
N LEU A 783 -28.16 -2.17 3.96
CA LEU A 783 -29.43 -2.87 4.10
C LEU A 783 -29.23 -4.27 4.68
N CYS A 784 -28.27 -5.03 4.15
CA CYS A 784 -27.95 -6.37 4.66
C CYS A 784 -27.57 -6.31 6.15
N LYS A 785 -26.72 -5.34 6.54
CA LYS A 785 -26.34 -5.15 7.94
C LYS A 785 -27.53 -4.87 8.84
N LYS A 786 -28.46 -4.00 8.43
CA LYS A 786 -29.70 -3.72 9.18
C LYS A 786 -30.62 -4.93 9.28
N ILE A 787 -30.71 -5.73 8.22
CA ILE A 787 -31.48 -6.99 8.26
C ILE A 787 -30.86 -7.95 9.29
N ARG A 788 -29.53 -8.01 9.40
CA ARG A 788 -28.83 -8.89 10.36
C ARG A 788 -29.02 -8.50 11.83
N GLU A 789 -29.39 -7.26 12.12
CA GLU A 789 -29.77 -6.85 13.48
C GLU A 789 -31.08 -7.52 13.95
N GLN A 790 -31.93 -7.97 13.03
CA GLN A 790 -33.23 -8.59 13.32
C GLN A 790 -33.30 -10.07 12.96
N PHE A 791 -32.65 -10.49 11.87
CA PHE A 791 -32.74 -11.85 11.33
C PHE A 791 -31.35 -12.44 11.09
N PRO A 792 -30.99 -13.55 11.76
CA PRO A 792 -29.72 -14.22 11.53
C PRO A 792 -29.67 -14.82 10.11
N ALA A 793 -28.44 -15.00 9.60
CA ALA A 793 -28.23 -15.40 8.21
C ALA A 793 -28.76 -16.81 7.88
N ASN A 794 -28.86 -17.69 8.87
CA ASN A 794 -29.40 -19.04 8.73
C ASN A 794 -30.94 -19.10 8.63
N GLU A 795 -31.63 -18.06 9.09
CA GLU A 795 -33.09 -17.92 9.01
C GLU A 795 -33.51 -17.14 7.75
N LEU A 796 -32.88 -16.00 7.49
CA LEU A 796 -33.18 -15.15 6.34
C LEU A 796 -32.00 -15.03 5.38
N PRO A 797 -31.95 -15.86 4.32
CA PRO A 797 -30.89 -15.78 3.34
C PRO A 797 -30.97 -14.51 2.49
N VAL A 798 -29.83 -13.80 2.40
CA VAL A 798 -29.66 -12.61 1.55
C VAL A 798 -28.62 -12.93 0.48
N VAL A 799 -29.00 -12.81 -0.79
CA VAL A 799 -28.12 -12.99 -1.95
C VAL A 799 -27.90 -11.63 -2.61
N LEU A 800 -26.66 -11.15 -2.59
CA LEU A 800 -26.30 -9.87 -3.19
C LEU A 800 -26.19 -9.98 -4.71
N LEU A 801 -26.60 -8.96 -5.44
CA LEU A 801 -26.44 -8.85 -6.89
C LEU A 801 -25.40 -7.76 -7.17
N THR A 802 -24.33 -8.08 -7.91
CA THR A 802 -23.19 -7.17 -8.13
C THR A 802 -22.83 -7.03 -9.61
N ALA A 803 -22.49 -5.83 -10.05
CA ALA A 803 -21.85 -5.61 -11.36
C ALA A 803 -20.32 -5.75 -11.31
N LYS A 804 -19.72 -5.82 -10.12
CA LYS A 804 -18.26 -5.91 -9.91
C LYS A 804 -17.88 -7.31 -9.45
N ASN A 805 -16.93 -7.92 -10.17
CA ASN A 805 -16.37 -9.24 -9.85
C ASN A 805 -14.98 -9.14 -9.18
N GLN A 806 -14.76 -8.11 -8.35
CA GLN A 806 -13.49 -7.97 -7.62
C GLN A 806 -13.56 -8.72 -6.29
N VAL A 807 -12.47 -9.40 -5.90
CA VAL A 807 -12.39 -10.18 -4.67
C VAL A 807 -12.70 -9.32 -3.42
N SER A 808 -12.35 -8.03 -3.45
CA SER A 808 -12.65 -7.08 -2.37
C SER A 808 -14.14 -6.92 -2.09
N ASP A 809 -14.96 -6.84 -3.14
CA ASP A 809 -16.42 -6.66 -3.00
C ASP A 809 -17.07 -7.92 -2.40
N LEU A 810 -16.49 -9.11 -2.68
CA LEU A 810 -16.94 -10.37 -2.09
C LEU A 810 -16.67 -10.43 -0.58
N VAL A 811 -15.46 -10.04 -0.19
CA VAL A 811 -15.06 -10.02 1.23
C VAL A 811 -15.92 -9.06 2.03
N GLU A 812 -16.23 -7.88 1.47
CA GLU A 812 -17.14 -6.92 2.10
C GLU A 812 -18.56 -7.48 2.22
N GLY A 813 -19.10 -8.07 1.16
CA GLY A 813 -20.44 -8.67 1.15
C GLY A 813 -20.61 -9.79 2.19
N PHE A 814 -19.66 -10.71 2.30
CA PHE A 814 -19.70 -11.74 3.34
C PHE A 814 -19.46 -11.16 4.74
N GLY A 815 -18.60 -10.15 4.87
CA GLY A 815 -18.31 -9.48 6.14
C GLY A 815 -19.53 -8.78 6.75
N VAL A 816 -20.48 -8.29 5.93
CA VAL A 816 -21.75 -7.70 6.41
C VAL A 816 -22.87 -8.74 6.60
N GLY A 817 -22.57 -10.03 6.43
CA GLY A 817 -23.48 -11.14 6.71
C GLY A 817 -24.31 -11.64 5.54
N ALA A 818 -23.99 -11.30 4.28
CA ALA A 818 -24.67 -11.90 3.13
C ALA A 818 -24.38 -13.40 3.04
N ASN A 819 -25.37 -14.18 2.57
CA ASN A 819 -25.21 -15.63 2.41
C ASN A 819 -24.49 -15.99 1.13
N ASP A 820 -24.66 -15.17 0.09
CA ASP A 820 -24.09 -15.41 -1.23
C ASP A 820 -24.16 -14.15 -2.11
N TYR A 821 -23.57 -14.21 -3.30
CA TYR A 821 -23.61 -13.13 -4.28
C TYR A 821 -23.70 -13.64 -5.73
N LEU A 822 -24.33 -12.89 -6.63
CA LEU A 822 -24.47 -13.18 -8.05
C LEU A 822 -23.98 -11.99 -8.89
N SER A 823 -23.20 -12.28 -9.93
CA SER A 823 -22.78 -11.25 -10.88
C SER A 823 -23.91 -10.91 -11.87
N LYS A 824 -24.15 -9.62 -12.10
CA LYS A 824 -24.99 -9.10 -13.18
C LYS A 824 -24.17 -9.09 -14.49
N PRO A 825 -24.74 -9.50 -15.64
CA PRO A 825 -26.10 -9.96 -15.86
C PRO A 825 -26.35 -11.36 -15.28
N VAL A 826 -27.48 -11.51 -14.58
CA VAL A 826 -27.79 -12.72 -13.80
C VAL A 826 -28.22 -13.86 -14.74
N SER A 827 -27.50 -14.98 -14.70
CA SER A 827 -27.91 -16.20 -15.40
C SER A 827 -29.12 -16.85 -14.71
N LYS A 828 -30.20 -17.10 -15.46
CA LYS A 828 -31.43 -17.75 -14.96
C LYS A 828 -31.14 -19.06 -14.21
N HIS A 829 -30.29 -19.93 -14.76
CA HIS A 829 -30.04 -21.25 -14.19
C HIS A 829 -29.26 -21.15 -12.88
N GLU A 830 -28.29 -20.24 -12.84
CA GLU A 830 -27.46 -19.98 -11.66
C GLU A 830 -28.30 -19.37 -10.54
N LEU A 831 -29.12 -18.37 -10.87
CA LEU A 831 -30.06 -17.74 -9.95
C LEU A 831 -30.98 -18.76 -9.29
N LEU A 832 -31.63 -19.59 -10.10
CA LEU A 832 -32.56 -20.61 -9.60
C LEU A 832 -31.85 -21.66 -8.74
N ALA A 833 -30.60 -22.04 -9.08
CA ALA A 833 -29.83 -22.99 -8.29
C ALA A 833 -29.45 -22.44 -6.90
N ARG A 834 -29.02 -21.17 -6.84
CA ARG A 834 -28.66 -20.50 -5.58
C ARG A 834 -29.88 -20.28 -4.70
N ILE A 835 -30.99 -19.78 -5.26
CA ILE A 835 -32.26 -19.63 -4.53
C ILE A 835 -32.72 -20.97 -3.95
N LYS A 836 -32.75 -22.04 -4.77
CA LYS A 836 -33.17 -23.37 -4.30
C LYS A 836 -32.28 -23.91 -3.18
N THR A 837 -30.97 -23.71 -3.28
CA THR A 837 -30.01 -24.14 -2.25
C THR A 837 -30.26 -23.40 -0.93
N HIS A 838 -30.33 -22.07 -0.97
CA HIS A 838 -30.51 -21.26 0.24
C HIS A 838 -31.86 -21.45 0.89
N LEU A 839 -32.95 -21.54 0.12
CA LEU A 839 -34.28 -21.87 0.65
C LEU A 839 -34.32 -23.27 1.27
N ARG A 840 -33.60 -24.24 0.70
CA ARG A 840 -33.52 -25.60 1.26
C ARG A 840 -32.73 -25.60 2.57
N LEU A 841 -31.61 -24.88 2.65
CA LEU A 841 -30.81 -24.76 3.86
C LEU A 841 -31.61 -24.07 4.98
N ALA A 842 -32.29 -22.96 4.68
CA ALA A 842 -33.16 -22.28 5.64
C ALA A 842 -34.27 -23.22 6.15
N LYS A 843 -34.91 -24.00 5.27
CA LYS A 843 -35.90 -25.02 5.68
C LYS A 843 -35.33 -26.13 6.56
N ILE A 844 -34.13 -26.60 6.25
CA ILE A 844 -33.44 -27.64 7.06
C ILE A 844 -33.13 -27.08 8.44
N ASN A 845 -32.59 -25.87 8.53
CA ASN A 845 -32.30 -25.21 9.80
C ASN A 845 -33.57 -24.98 10.63
N ALA A 846 -34.63 -24.47 10.01
CA ALA A 846 -35.93 -24.30 10.66
C ALA A 846 -36.56 -25.63 11.11
N ALA A 847 -36.25 -26.75 10.43
CA ALA A 847 -36.69 -28.07 10.87
C ALA A 847 -35.87 -28.57 12.07
N TYR A 848 -34.55 -28.34 12.09
CA TYR A 848 -33.69 -28.68 13.24
C TYR A 848 -34.02 -27.86 14.49
N GLY A 849 -34.38 -26.58 14.34
CA GLY A 849 -34.84 -25.72 15.45
C GLY A 849 -36.10 -26.23 16.15
N ARG A 850 -36.86 -27.15 15.54
CA ARG A 850 -38.01 -27.82 16.21
C ARG A 850 -37.57 -28.84 17.26
N PHE A 851 -36.32 -29.30 17.20
CA PHE A 851 -35.75 -30.31 18.08
C PHE A 851 -34.76 -29.70 19.09
N VAL A 852 -34.11 -28.58 18.74
CA VAL A 852 -33.24 -27.81 19.65
C VAL A 852 -33.74 -26.36 19.67
N PRO A 853 -34.29 -25.86 20.79
CA PRO A 853 -34.76 -24.48 20.89
C PRO A 853 -33.64 -23.48 20.59
N HIS A 854 -33.92 -22.43 19.82
CA HIS A 854 -32.91 -21.38 19.52
C HIS A 854 -32.49 -20.62 20.78
N GLU A 855 -33.40 -20.48 21.74
CA GLU A 855 -33.16 -19.88 23.04
C GLU A 855 -32.04 -20.62 23.80
N PHE A 856 -31.95 -21.94 23.65
CA PHE A 856 -30.88 -22.75 24.25
C PHE A 856 -29.51 -22.34 23.70
N LEU A 857 -29.40 -22.16 22.39
CA LEU A 857 -28.14 -21.72 21.74
C LEU A 857 -27.73 -20.32 22.22
N ASN A 858 -28.70 -19.40 22.33
CA ASN A 858 -28.47 -18.06 22.84
C ASN A 858 -27.95 -18.06 24.28
N PHE A 859 -28.42 -18.99 25.14
CA PHE A 859 -27.90 -19.09 26.51
C PHE A 859 -26.50 -19.67 26.58
N LEU A 860 -26.11 -20.50 25.62
CA LEU A 860 -24.74 -21.01 25.49
C LEU A 860 -23.79 -20.03 24.79
N ASP A 861 -24.29 -18.87 24.36
CA ASP A 861 -23.55 -17.88 23.57
C ASP A 861 -22.99 -18.52 22.27
N ARG A 862 -23.89 -19.18 21.53
CA ARG A 862 -23.61 -19.85 20.25
C ARG A 862 -24.60 -19.39 19.19
N GLU A 863 -24.11 -18.98 18.03
CA GLU A 863 -24.96 -18.55 16.90
C GLU A 863 -25.54 -19.75 16.13
N SER A 864 -24.90 -20.92 16.19
CA SER A 864 -25.31 -22.11 15.45
C SER A 864 -25.11 -23.40 16.24
N ILE A 865 -25.94 -24.40 15.94
CA ILE A 865 -25.85 -25.76 16.50
C ILE A 865 -24.51 -26.43 16.18
N VAL A 866 -23.83 -26.01 15.10
CA VAL A 866 -22.50 -26.54 14.72
C VAL A 866 -21.39 -26.08 15.66
N ASP A 867 -21.60 -24.98 16.37
CA ASP A 867 -20.61 -24.41 17.30
C ASP A 867 -20.75 -24.99 18.71
N VAL A 868 -21.81 -25.76 18.96
CA VAL A 868 -22.09 -26.38 20.25
C VAL A 868 -21.18 -27.59 20.45
N GLN A 869 -20.42 -27.58 21.54
CA GLN A 869 -19.52 -28.66 21.94
C GLN A 869 -20.06 -29.43 23.13
N LEU A 870 -19.62 -30.68 23.28
CA LEU A 870 -19.96 -31.51 24.43
C LEU A 870 -19.39 -30.87 25.72
N GLY A 871 -20.27 -30.61 26.69
CA GLY A 871 -19.90 -29.96 27.95
C GLY A 871 -20.05 -28.43 27.95
N ASP A 872 -20.51 -27.82 26.85
CA ASP A 872 -20.95 -26.43 26.87
C ASP A 872 -22.06 -26.26 27.92
N GLN A 873 -21.89 -25.29 28.82
CA GLN A 873 -22.79 -25.08 29.94
C GLN A 873 -22.88 -23.61 30.37
N VAL A 874 -24.02 -23.24 30.92
CA VAL A 874 -24.28 -21.93 31.52
C VAL A 874 -25.04 -22.11 32.83
N LEU A 875 -24.60 -21.40 33.88
CA LEU A 875 -25.31 -21.31 35.15
C LEU A 875 -26.20 -20.07 35.12
N LYS A 876 -27.52 -20.24 35.30
CA LYS A 876 -28.47 -19.12 35.30
C LYS A 876 -29.62 -19.37 36.26
N GLU A 877 -30.09 -18.30 36.91
CA GLU A 877 -31.29 -18.36 37.73
C GLU A 877 -32.52 -18.24 36.84
N MET A 878 -33.43 -19.20 36.93
CA MET A 878 -34.65 -19.25 36.11
C MET A 878 -35.79 -19.86 36.91
N THR A 879 -37.03 -19.60 36.48
CA THR A 879 -38.21 -20.28 37.02
C THR A 879 -38.47 -21.56 36.23
N VAL A 880 -38.50 -22.70 36.92
CA VAL A 880 -38.84 -24.00 36.34
C VAL A 880 -40.32 -24.26 36.55
N LEU A 881 -41.01 -24.62 35.47
CA LEU A 881 -42.42 -25.02 35.48
C LEU A 881 -42.51 -26.50 35.08
N PHE A 882 -43.14 -27.30 35.94
CA PHE A 882 -43.59 -28.66 35.62
C PHE A 882 -45.11 -28.69 35.53
N ALA A 883 -45.64 -29.26 34.47
CA ALA A 883 -47.07 -29.50 34.32
C ALA A 883 -47.33 -30.96 33.94
N ASP A 884 -48.29 -31.62 34.56
CA ASP A 884 -48.62 -33.03 34.32
C ASP A 884 -50.14 -33.24 34.23
N ILE A 885 -50.59 -34.19 33.40
CA ILE A 885 -52.03 -34.50 33.25
C ILE A 885 -52.45 -35.45 34.39
N ARG A 886 -53.44 -35.03 35.18
CA ARG A 886 -53.98 -35.86 36.26
C ARG A 886 -54.59 -37.14 35.70
N SER A 887 -54.20 -38.27 36.28
CA SER A 887 -54.71 -39.61 35.94
C SER A 887 -54.55 -40.00 34.46
N PHE A 888 -53.52 -39.47 33.78
CA PHE A 888 -53.27 -39.77 32.37
C PHE A 888 -53.04 -41.26 32.11
N THR A 889 -52.33 -41.98 32.97
CA THR A 889 -52.06 -43.42 32.79
C THR A 889 -53.36 -44.21 32.61
N THR A 890 -54.37 -43.95 33.46
CA THR A 890 -55.69 -44.60 33.37
C THR A 890 -56.43 -44.20 32.09
N LEU A 891 -56.30 -42.95 31.66
CA LEU A 891 -56.88 -42.46 30.40
C LEU A 891 -56.19 -43.11 29.18
N SER A 892 -54.88 -43.27 29.22
CA SER A 892 -54.04 -43.85 28.17
C SER A 892 -54.27 -45.35 27.99
N GLU A 893 -54.50 -46.10 29.08
CA GLU A 893 -54.81 -47.54 29.03
C GLU A 893 -56.12 -47.85 28.29
N GLN A 894 -57.01 -46.86 28.17
CA GLN A 894 -58.30 -46.98 27.48
C GLN A 894 -58.24 -46.57 26.00
N MET A 895 -57.07 -46.14 25.50
CA MET A 895 -56.88 -45.65 24.13
C MET A 895 -56.00 -46.59 23.30
N SER A 896 -56.24 -46.65 21.99
CA SER A 896 -55.24 -47.23 21.08
C SER A 896 -53.97 -46.36 21.04
N PRO A 897 -52.80 -46.91 20.66
CA PRO A 897 -51.57 -46.12 20.55
C PRO A 897 -51.73 -44.86 19.68
N LYS A 898 -52.45 -44.96 18.54
CA LYS A 898 -52.71 -43.82 17.66
C LYS A 898 -53.58 -42.76 18.32
N GLU A 899 -54.67 -43.17 18.97
CA GLU A 899 -55.54 -42.22 19.68
C GLU A 899 -54.83 -41.53 20.84
N ASN A 900 -53.94 -42.24 21.52
CA ASN A 900 -53.11 -41.68 22.57
C ASN A 900 -52.15 -40.61 22.04
N PHE A 901 -51.43 -40.89 20.94
CA PHE A 901 -50.58 -39.91 20.27
C PHE A 901 -51.37 -38.70 19.74
N ASP A 902 -52.52 -38.93 19.11
CA ASP A 902 -53.39 -37.87 18.60
C ASP A 902 -53.94 -37.01 19.76
N PHE A 903 -54.25 -37.62 20.91
CA PHE A 903 -54.66 -36.92 22.12
C PHE A 903 -53.53 -36.04 22.68
N LEU A 904 -52.33 -36.60 22.87
CA LEU A 904 -51.18 -35.86 23.38
C LEU A 904 -50.85 -34.67 22.46
N ASN A 905 -50.79 -34.89 21.14
CA ASN A 905 -50.54 -33.81 20.18
C ASN A 905 -51.64 -32.73 20.20
N ALA A 906 -52.92 -33.12 20.34
CA ALA A 906 -54.01 -32.17 20.47
C ALA A 906 -53.94 -31.36 21.77
N TYR A 907 -53.53 -31.98 22.88
CA TYR A 907 -53.29 -31.28 24.14
C TYR A 907 -52.10 -30.32 24.04
N LEU A 908 -50.93 -30.83 23.64
CA LEU A 908 -49.68 -30.06 23.55
C LEU A 908 -49.79 -28.88 22.57
N SER A 909 -50.47 -29.05 21.43
CA SER A 909 -50.69 -27.95 20.46
C SER A 909 -51.49 -26.76 21.02
N ARG A 910 -52.19 -26.93 22.16
CA ARG A 910 -52.95 -25.86 22.84
C ARG A 910 -52.18 -25.25 24.00
N VAL A 911 -51.49 -26.08 24.80
CA VAL A 911 -50.81 -25.62 26.01
C VAL A 911 -49.38 -25.16 25.75
N SER A 912 -48.64 -25.80 24.84
CA SER A 912 -47.23 -25.45 24.56
C SER A 912 -47.03 -24.04 24.02
N PRO A 913 -47.89 -23.47 23.14
CA PRO A 913 -47.74 -22.09 22.68
C PRO A 913 -47.83 -21.05 23.79
N VAL A 914 -48.59 -21.33 24.85
CA VAL A 914 -48.75 -20.42 26.00
C VAL A 914 -47.41 -20.13 26.67
N ILE A 915 -46.55 -21.14 26.80
CA ILE A 915 -45.22 -21.01 27.39
C ILE A 915 -44.36 -20.00 26.61
N ARG A 916 -44.39 -20.07 25.27
CA ARG A 916 -43.62 -19.16 24.41
C ARG A 916 -44.19 -17.75 24.37
N ASN A 917 -45.52 -17.62 24.42
CA ASN A 917 -46.19 -16.32 24.46
C ASN A 917 -45.84 -15.52 25.72
N HIS A 918 -45.41 -16.21 26.78
CA HIS A 918 -44.94 -15.63 28.03
C HIS A 918 -43.42 -15.85 28.20
N HIS A 919 -42.65 -15.67 27.13
CA HIS A 919 -41.16 -15.64 27.16
C HIS A 919 -40.46 -16.88 27.75
N GLY A 920 -41.15 -18.02 27.85
CA GLY A 920 -40.58 -19.30 28.26
C GLY A 920 -40.27 -20.20 27.07
N PHE A 921 -39.46 -21.22 27.31
CA PHE A 921 -39.24 -22.29 26.34
C PHE A 921 -39.37 -23.66 26.98
N ILE A 922 -39.69 -24.66 26.16
CA ILE A 922 -39.87 -26.05 26.61
C ILE A 922 -38.52 -26.73 26.51
N ASP A 923 -38.01 -27.23 27.63
CA ASP A 923 -36.77 -28.00 27.67
C ASP A 923 -37.02 -29.41 27.12
N LYS A 924 -38.02 -30.11 27.68
CA LYS A 924 -38.44 -31.43 27.19
C LYS A 924 -39.89 -31.78 27.54
N TYR A 925 -40.45 -32.66 26.70
CA TYR A 925 -41.69 -33.38 26.98
C TYR A 925 -41.36 -34.72 27.63
N ILE A 926 -41.99 -35.03 28.76
CA ILE A 926 -41.76 -36.26 29.54
C ILE A 926 -43.07 -37.05 29.57
N GLY A 927 -43.42 -37.68 28.44
CA GLY A 927 -44.73 -38.33 28.28
C GLY A 927 -45.86 -37.30 28.20
N ASP A 928 -46.72 -37.27 29.21
CA ASP A 928 -47.78 -36.28 29.40
C ASP A 928 -47.35 -35.04 30.20
N ALA A 929 -46.15 -35.08 30.78
CA ALA A 929 -45.58 -33.95 31.50
C ALA A 929 -44.80 -32.99 30.59
N ILE A 930 -44.83 -31.70 30.94
CA ILE A 930 -44.10 -30.62 30.29
C ILE A 930 -43.13 -30.02 31.31
N MET A 931 -41.85 -29.95 30.94
CA MET A 931 -40.85 -29.16 31.66
C MET A 931 -40.50 -27.92 30.84
N ALA A 932 -40.70 -26.74 31.43
CA ALA A 932 -40.43 -25.46 30.81
C ALA A 932 -39.58 -24.55 31.71
N LEU A 933 -38.81 -23.68 31.08
CA LEU A 933 -37.90 -22.75 31.72
C LEU A 933 -38.26 -21.31 31.36
N PHE A 934 -38.26 -20.44 32.36
CA PHE A 934 -38.57 -19.03 32.24
C PHE A 934 -37.37 -18.21 32.74
N PRO A 935 -36.56 -17.67 31.80
CA PRO A 935 -35.27 -17.04 32.11
C PRO A 935 -35.37 -15.55 32.44
N GLN A 936 -36.52 -14.91 32.17
CA GLN A 936 -36.69 -13.46 32.33
C GLN A 936 -37.29 -13.11 33.70
N SER A 937 -38.49 -13.63 34.01
CA SER A 937 -39.19 -13.33 35.26
C SER A 937 -39.95 -14.54 35.84
N ALA A 938 -40.28 -14.49 37.13
CA ALA A 938 -41.19 -15.44 37.75
C ALA A 938 -42.66 -15.18 37.37
N ASP A 939 -43.00 -13.93 37.06
CA ASP A 939 -44.31 -13.51 36.56
C ASP A 939 -44.69 -14.19 35.25
N ASP A 940 -43.76 -14.24 34.29
CA ASP A 940 -43.93 -14.93 33.01
C ASP A 940 -44.34 -16.41 33.21
N ALA A 941 -43.65 -17.12 34.11
CA ALA A 941 -43.94 -18.51 34.42
C ALA A 941 -45.33 -18.67 35.05
N LEU A 942 -45.69 -17.77 35.96
CA LEU A 942 -46.96 -17.81 36.67
C LEU A 942 -48.14 -17.52 35.73
N GLN A 943 -48.03 -16.48 34.89
CA GLN A 943 -49.02 -16.13 33.89
C GLN A 943 -49.19 -17.25 32.86
N ALA A 944 -48.08 -17.86 32.41
CA ALA A 944 -48.12 -19.03 31.55
C ALA A 944 -48.92 -20.18 32.19
N GLY A 945 -48.66 -20.50 33.47
CA GLY A 945 -49.40 -21.55 34.17
C GLY A 945 -50.90 -21.25 34.30
N ILE A 946 -51.27 -20.00 34.61
CA ILE A 946 -52.68 -19.58 34.68
C ILE A 946 -53.36 -19.73 33.31
N ASP A 947 -52.71 -19.28 32.24
CA ASP A 947 -53.26 -19.38 30.89
C ASP A 947 -53.29 -20.82 30.37
N MET A 948 -52.33 -21.67 30.76
CA MET A 948 -52.38 -23.11 30.48
C MET A 948 -53.64 -23.75 31.10
N GLN A 949 -53.98 -23.42 32.35
CA GLN A 949 -55.22 -23.90 32.99
C GLN A 949 -56.48 -23.42 32.25
N LYS A 950 -56.48 -22.18 31.75
CA LYS A 950 -57.57 -21.66 30.90
C LYS A 950 -57.68 -22.42 29.57
N GLN A 951 -56.56 -22.69 28.91
CA GLN A 951 -56.54 -23.48 27.66
C GLN A 951 -57.04 -24.91 27.87
N VAL A 952 -56.69 -25.54 29.00
CA VAL A 952 -57.25 -26.85 29.37
C VAL A 952 -58.77 -26.78 29.60
N SER A 953 -59.25 -25.73 30.26
CA SER A 953 -60.69 -25.50 30.45
C SER A 953 -61.45 -25.34 29.13
N LEU A 954 -60.89 -24.60 28.18
CA LEU A 954 -61.42 -24.47 26.81
C LEU A 954 -61.38 -25.82 26.08
N PHE A 955 -60.29 -26.57 26.21
CA PHE A 955 -60.16 -27.89 25.60
C PHE A 955 -61.18 -28.88 26.16
N ASN A 956 -61.45 -28.84 27.47
CA ASN A 956 -62.48 -29.66 28.11
C ASN A 956 -63.88 -29.38 27.57
N SER A 957 -64.21 -28.11 27.30
CA SER A 957 -65.49 -27.74 26.68
C SER A 957 -65.66 -28.43 25.33
N TYR A 958 -64.61 -28.46 24.50
CA TYR A 958 -64.59 -29.17 23.22
C TYR A 958 -64.66 -30.70 23.37
N ARG A 959 -63.97 -31.25 24.37
CA ARG A 959 -64.00 -32.70 24.65
C ARG A 959 -65.38 -33.17 25.07
N GLN A 960 -66.03 -32.42 25.96
CA GLN A 960 -67.38 -32.70 26.46
C GLN A 960 -68.43 -32.66 25.35
N GLN A 961 -68.33 -31.70 24.41
CA GLN A 961 -69.20 -31.65 23.23
C GLN A 961 -69.11 -32.91 22.35
N ARG A 962 -67.99 -33.64 22.42
CA ARG A 962 -67.75 -34.90 21.70
C ARG A 962 -67.92 -36.14 22.58
N GLY A 963 -68.54 -36.00 23.76
CA GLY A 963 -68.78 -37.11 24.69
C GLY A 963 -67.51 -37.71 25.31
N LYS A 964 -66.40 -36.96 25.35
CA LYS A 964 -65.15 -37.39 25.98
C LYS A 964 -65.01 -36.81 27.38
N GLU A 965 -64.42 -37.57 28.30
CA GLU A 965 -64.12 -37.14 29.67
C GLU A 965 -63.17 -35.92 29.68
N PRO A 966 -63.41 -34.92 30.56
CA PRO A 966 -62.52 -33.78 30.75
C PRO A 966 -61.21 -34.22 31.43
N ILE A 967 -60.16 -33.44 31.23
CA ILE A 967 -58.85 -33.63 31.83
C ILE A 967 -58.54 -32.48 32.79
N ALA A 968 -57.63 -32.70 33.72
CA ALA A 968 -57.09 -31.66 34.60
C ALA A 968 -55.58 -31.75 34.61
N ILE A 969 -54.90 -30.63 34.83
CA ILE A 969 -53.44 -30.60 34.92
C ILE A 969 -53.01 -30.05 36.28
N GLY A 970 -51.94 -30.59 36.83
CA GLY A 970 -51.25 -30.03 37.99
C GLY A 970 -50.03 -29.25 37.52
N ILE A 971 -49.81 -28.06 38.06
CA ILE A 971 -48.62 -27.25 37.73
C ILE A 971 -47.84 -26.93 39.01
N GLY A 972 -46.54 -27.23 38.99
CA GLY A 972 -45.58 -26.88 40.04
C GLY A 972 -44.51 -25.93 39.53
N MET A 973 -44.20 -24.88 40.29
CA MET A 973 -43.17 -23.90 39.91
C MET A 973 -42.19 -23.60 41.03
N HIS A 974 -40.91 -23.52 40.66
CA HIS A 974 -39.84 -23.11 41.56
C HIS A 974 -38.77 -22.31 40.82
N THR A 975 -38.39 -21.15 41.37
CA THR A 975 -37.27 -20.34 40.90
C THR A 975 -35.98 -20.67 41.66
N GLY A 976 -34.90 -20.89 40.92
CA GLY A 976 -33.57 -21.11 41.48
C GLY A 976 -32.47 -21.23 40.43
N SER A 977 -31.22 -21.40 40.86
CA SER A 977 -30.07 -21.53 39.95
C SER A 977 -30.07 -22.89 39.25
N LEU A 978 -29.90 -22.88 37.93
CA LEU A 978 -29.89 -24.05 37.04
C LEU A 978 -28.60 -24.09 36.22
N ILE A 979 -28.04 -25.28 36.01
CA ILE A 979 -27.01 -25.51 34.99
C ILE A 979 -27.72 -26.00 33.73
N LEU A 980 -27.70 -25.20 32.68
CA LEU A 980 -28.20 -25.55 31.35
C LEU A 980 -26.99 -25.89 30.47
N GLY A 981 -26.98 -27.05 29.81
CA GLY A 981 -25.84 -27.45 29.00
C GLY A 981 -26.06 -28.68 28.14
N THR A 982 -25.01 -29.13 27.48
CA THR A 982 -24.99 -30.34 26.65
C THR A 982 -24.28 -31.50 27.34
N VAL A 983 -24.90 -32.68 27.32
CA VAL A 983 -24.33 -33.93 27.85
C VAL A 983 -24.52 -35.07 26.85
N GLY A 984 -23.75 -36.16 26.97
CA GLY A 984 -23.82 -37.29 26.06
C GLY A 984 -22.44 -37.70 25.56
N GLU A 985 -22.35 -38.03 24.27
CA GLU A 985 -21.10 -38.38 23.59
C GLU A 985 -21.01 -37.71 22.21
N SER A 986 -19.84 -37.80 21.57
CA SER A 986 -19.51 -37.12 20.31
C SER A 986 -20.52 -37.25 19.16
N GLN A 987 -21.24 -38.37 19.05
CA GLN A 987 -22.22 -38.67 18.01
C GLN A 987 -23.68 -38.44 18.49
N ARG A 988 -23.88 -38.20 19.79
CA ARG A 988 -25.20 -37.97 20.40
C ARG A 988 -25.08 -37.07 21.62
N MET A 989 -25.37 -35.79 21.41
CA MET A 989 -25.52 -34.81 22.48
C MET A 989 -27.01 -34.58 22.79
N GLU A 990 -27.32 -34.40 24.06
CA GLU A 990 -28.66 -34.04 24.57
C GLU A 990 -28.54 -32.74 25.37
N ASN A 991 -29.51 -31.83 25.19
CA ASN A 991 -29.69 -30.69 26.07
C ASN A 991 -30.20 -31.15 27.44
N THR A 992 -29.58 -30.66 28.49
CA THR A 992 -29.94 -31.02 29.85
C THR A 992 -29.95 -29.82 30.78
N VAL A 993 -30.79 -29.93 31.79
CA VAL A 993 -30.89 -28.99 32.90
C VAL A 993 -30.59 -29.76 34.17
N ILE A 994 -29.57 -29.35 34.91
CA ILE A 994 -29.15 -29.99 36.15
C ILE A 994 -29.24 -28.98 37.27
N ALA A 995 -30.14 -29.20 38.23
CA ALA A 995 -30.19 -28.48 39.49
C ALA A 995 -31.19 -29.06 40.48
N ASP A 996 -30.97 -28.76 41.77
CA ASP A 996 -31.94 -28.98 42.84
C ASP A 996 -33.29 -28.31 42.58
N ALA A 997 -33.29 -27.17 41.88
CA ALA A 997 -34.50 -26.43 41.58
C ALA A 997 -35.45 -27.21 40.66
N VAL A 998 -34.94 -28.03 39.74
CA VAL A 998 -35.73 -28.93 38.88
C VAL A 998 -36.46 -29.97 39.74
N ASN A 999 -35.74 -30.59 40.68
CA ASN A 999 -36.31 -31.60 41.57
C ASN A 999 -37.42 -31.00 42.46
N LEU A 1000 -37.24 -29.77 42.94
CA LEU A 1000 -38.23 -29.09 43.76
C LEU A 1000 -39.48 -28.71 42.94
N ALA A 1001 -39.33 -28.18 41.73
CA ALA A 1001 -40.45 -27.85 40.85
C ALA A 1001 -41.29 -29.11 40.49
N SER A 1002 -40.63 -30.20 40.11
CA SER A 1002 -41.29 -31.49 39.84
C SER A 1002 -42.03 -32.01 41.09
N ARG A 1003 -41.45 -31.85 42.28
CA ARG A 1003 -42.10 -32.24 43.53
C ARG A 1003 -43.32 -31.39 43.86
N LEU A 1004 -43.25 -30.08 43.59
CA LEU A 1004 -44.39 -29.17 43.75
C LEU A 1004 -45.53 -29.55 42.81
N GLU A 1005 -45.24 -29.95 41.56
CA GLU A 1005 -46.23 -30.51 40.66
C GLU A 1005 -46.87 -31.75 41.31
N GLY A 1006 -46.07 -32.73 41.77
CA GLY A 1006 -46.63 -33.93 42.39
C GLY A 1006 -47.51 -33.65 43.61
N LEU A 1007 -47.19 -32.60 44.38
CA LEU A 1007 -47.99 -32.14 45.52
C LEU A 1007 -49.35 -31.57 45.13
N THR A 1008 -49.53 -31.11 43.88
CA THR A 1008 -50.83 -30.63 43.37
C THR A 1008 -51.90 -31.72 43.51
N LYS A 1009 -51.53 -32.99 43.29
CA LYS A 1009 -52.39 -34.17 43.42
C LYS A 1009 -52.81 -34.40 44.88
N VAL A 1010 -51.91 -34.13 45.82
CA VAL A 1010 -52.16 -34.31 47.26
C VAL A 1010 -53.06 -33.21 47.81
N TYR A 1011 -52.77 -31.95 47.48
CA TYR A 1011 -53.54 -30.80 47.95
C TYR A 1011 -54.85 -30.61 47.16
N GLY A 1012 -54.94 -31.15 45.95
CA GLY A 1012 -56.05 -30.87 45.03
C GLY A 1012 -56.02 -29.45 44.48
N ALA A 1013 -54.83 -28.84 44.46
CA ALA A 1013 -54.58 -27.48 43.94
C ALA A 1013 -54.16 -27.55 42.47
N ASP A 1014 -54.51 -26.54 41.68
CA ASP A 1014 -54.21 -26.55 40.23
C ASP A 1014 -52.81 -26.01 39.92
N ILE A 1015 -52.35 -25.02 40.69
CA ILE A 1015 -51.02 -24.43 40.59
C ILE A 1015 -50.42 -24.29 41.99
N LEU A 1016 -49.21 -24.82 42.17
CA LEU A 1016 -48.40 -24.66 43.38
C LEU A 1016 -47.07 -23.97 43.06
N ILE A 1017 -46.73 -22.97 43.87
CA ILE A 1017 -45.45 -22.26 43.78
C ILE A 1017 -44.69 -22.32 45.11
N SER A 1018 -43.37 -22.27 45.05
CA SER A 1018 -42.54 -22.17 46.26
C SER A 1018 -42.53 -20.76 46.83
N GLU A 1019 -42.20 -20.66 48.13
CA GLU A 1019 -41.90 -19.38 48.82
C GLU A 1019 -40.88 -18.52 48.06
N GLN A 1020 -39.84 -19.13 47.50
CA GLN A 1020 -38.83 -18.42 46.68
C GLN A 1020 -39.41 -17.83 45.39
N THR A 1021 -40.33 -18.53 44.72
CA THR A 1021 -40.95 -18.03 43.48
C THR A 1021 -41.85 -16.86 43.79
N LEU A 1022 -42.67 -16.97 44.85
CA LEU A 1022 -43.52 -15.88 45.34
C LEU A 1022 -42.68 -14.64 45.68
N GLY A 1023 -41.53 -14.82 46.34
CA GLY A 1023 -40.61 -13.75 46.71
C GLY A 1023 -40.01 -12.98 45.53
N LEU A 1024 -39.95 -13.60 44.36
CA LEU A 1024 -39.37 -13.04 43.13
C LEU A 1024 -40.41 -12.55 42.11
N LEU A 1025 -41.71 -12.55 42.47
CA LEU A 1025 -42.74 -11.89 41.66
C LEU A 1025 -42.62 -10.37 41.81
N ASP A 1026 -42.72 -9.65 40.70
CA ASP A 1026 -42.58 -8.18 40.66
C ASP A 1026 -43.67 -7.50 41.48
N ASN A 1027 -44.90 -8.00 41.42
CA ASN A 1027 -46.02 -7.51 42.21
C ASN A 1027 -46.82 -8.66 42.84
N GLN A 1028 -46.45 -9.05 44.05
CA GLN A 1028 -47.12 -10.12 44.79
C GLN A 1028 -48.61 -9.86 45.04
N GLN A 1029 -49.06 -8.60 45.10
CA GLN A 1029 -50.48 -8.26 45.34
C GLN A 1029 -51.36 -8.46 44.10
N GLN A 1030 -50.74 -8.61 42.91
CA GLN A 1030 -51.46 -8.88 41.67
C GLN A 1030 -52.07 -10.29 41.65
N TYR A 1031 -51.43 -11.24 42.34
CA TYR A 1031 -51.84 -12.64 42.33
C TYR A 1031 -52.46 -13.06 43.67
N ARG A 1032 -53.47 -13.90 43.60
CA ARG A 1032 -54.25 -14.38 44.75
C ARG A 1032 -53.68 -15.70 45.23
N CYS A 1033 -52.66 -15.60 46.08
CA CYS A 1033 -51.95 -16.73 46.65
C CYS A 1033 -52.47 -17.11 48.04
N ARG A 1034 -52.44 -18.41 48.38
CA ARG A 1034 -52.84 -18.94 49.68
C ARG A 1034 -51.76 -19.87 50.23
N PHE A 1035 -51.26 -19.58 51.43
CA PHE A 1035 -50.23 -20.43 52.06
C PHE A 1035 -50.79 -21.79 52.46
N LEU A 1036 -50.18 -22.88 51.97
CA LEU A 1036 -50.64 -24.24 52.24
C LEU A 1036 -49.86 -24.93 53.35
N GLY A 1037 -48.63 -24.51 53.63
CA GLY A 1037 -47.75 -25.15 54.61
C GLY A 1037 -46.31 -25.26 54.13
N ARG A 1038 -45.42 -25.84 54.94
CA ARG A 1038 -44.02 -26.11 54.57
C ARG A 1038 -43.83 -27.59 54.25
N VAL A 1039 -43.07 -27.89 53.19
CA VAL A 1039 -42.72 -29.27 52.81
C VAL A 1039 -41.21 -29.46 52.89
N LYS A 1040 -40.76 -30.57 53.49
CA LYS A 1040 -39.34 -30.94 53.56
C LYS A 1040 -39.00 -31.84 52.38
N VAL A 1041 -37.95 -31.49 51.64
CA VAL A 1041 -37.50 -32.25 50.47
C VAL A 1041 -36.38 -33.19 50.89
N LYS A 1042 -36.41 -34.43 50.40
CA LYS A 1042 -35.33 -35.42 50.63
C LYS A 1042 -34.00 -34.85 50.13
N GLY A 1043 -33.02 -34.73 51.03
CA GLY A 1043 -31.71 -34.14 50.72
C GLY A 1043 -31.50 -32.68 51.14
N LYS A 1044 -32.55 -31.95 51.55
CA LYS A 1044 -32.42 -30.59 52.12
C LYS A 1044 -32.68 -30.55 53.62
N THR A 1045 -31.96 -29.68 54.32
CA THR A 1045 -32.06 -29.47 55.77
C THR A 1045 -33.24 -28.58 56.15
N GLN A 1046 -33.67 -27.66 55.28
CA GLN A 1046 -34.74 -26.69 55.53
C GLN A 1046 -36.01 -27.01 54.73
N ALA A 1047 -37.18 -26.75 55.33
CA ALA A 1047 -38.48 -26.96 54.71
C ALA A 1047 -38.93 -25.72 53.92
N VAL A 1048 -39.45 -25.94 52.70
CA VAL A 1048 -39.84 -24.88 51.76
C VAL A 1048 -41.32 -24.58 51.92
N GLY A 1049 -41.69 -23.30 52.01
CA GLY A 1049 -43.09 -22.88 52.00
C GLY A 1049 -43.76 -23.13 50.64
N VAL A 1050 -44.98 -23.64 50.65
CA VAL A 1050 -45.77 -23.95 49.46
C VAL A 1050 -47.02 -23.09 49.46
N PHE A 1051 -47.29 -22.47 48.32
CA PHE A 1051 -48.43 -21.58 48.11
C PHE A 1051 -49.28 -22.10 46.94
N GLU A 1052 -50.58 -22.05 47.11
CA GLU A 1052 -51.55 -22.27 46.04
C GLU A 1052 -51.87 -20.95 45.36
N VAL A 1053 -51.90 -20.95 44.03
CA VAL A 1053 -52.34 -19.80 43.24
C VAL A 1053 -53.80 -20.02 42.83
N CYS A 1054 -54.69 -19.12 43.24
CA CYS A 1054 -56.12 -19.26 43.07
C CYS A 1054 -56.66 -18.62 41.78
N ASP A 1055 -55.86 -17.83 41.06
CA ASP A 1055 -56.29 -17.08 39.87
C ASP A 1055 -56.72 -17.97 38.69
N ALA A 1056 -56.30 -19.24 38.69
CA ALA A 1056 -56.74 -20.23 37.71
C ALA A 1056 -58.08 -20.90 38.06
N ASN A 1057 -58.62 -20.69 39.27
CA ASN A 1057 -59.89 -21.30 39.68
C ASN A 1057 -61.09 -20.55 39.09
N PRO A 1058 -62.26 -21.22 38.94
CA PRO A 1058 -63.51 -20.54 38.61
C PRO A 1058 -63.77 -19.38 39.57
N GLN A 1059 -64.27 -18.26 39.04
CA GLN A 1059 -64.39 -17.00 39.78
C GLN A 1059 -65.07 -17.16 41.15
N GLN A 1060 -66.18 -17.89 41.20
CA GLN A 1060 -66.91 -18.17 42.44
C GLN A 1060 -66.07 -18.94 43.48
N LEU A 1061 -65.27 -19.92 43.05
CA LEU A 1061 -64.42 -20.72 43.95
C LEU A 1061 -63.26 -19.88 44.50
N MET A 1062 -62.65 -19.07 43.63
CA MET A 1062 -61.57 -18.15 44.01
C MET A 1062 -62.06 -17.12 45.04
N GLU A 1063 -63.21 -16.47 44.81
CA GLU A 1063 -63.79 -15.48 45.73
C GLU A 1063 -64.07 -16.09 47.12
N LEU A 1064 -64.62 -17.31 47.18
CA LEU A 1064 -64.85 -18.04 48.44
C LEU A 1064 -63.54 -18.43 49.15
N LYS A 1065 -62.49 -18.81 48.41
CA LYS A 1065 -61.16 -19.06 48.97
C LYS A 1065 -60.54 -17.79 49.54
N MET A 1066 -60.69 -16.65 48.87
CA MET A 1066 -60.20 -15.36 49.36
C MET A 1066 -60.98 -14.86 50.58
N GLN A 1067 -62.29 -15.04 50.61
CA GLN A 1067 -63.13 -14.70 51.78
C GLN A 1067 -62.71 -15.46 53.04
N THR A 1068 -62.22 -16.70 52.87
CA THR A 1068 -61.84 -17.59 53.98
C THR A 1068 -60.33 -17.61 54.26
N LEU A 1069 -59.54 -16.80 53.54
CA LEU A 1069 -58.06 -16.86 53.56
C LEU A 1069 -57.47 -16.69 54.97
N THR A 1070 -57.85 -15.64 55.69
CA THR A 1070 -57.33 -15.35 57.04
C THR A 1070 -57.66 -16.46 58.04
N GLU A 1071 -58.88 -16.99 57.99
CA GLU A 1071 -59.28 -18.12 58.84
C GLU A 1071 -58.53 -19.40 58.43
N PHE A 1072 -58.28 -19.60 57.14
CA PHE A 1072 -57.55 -20.75 56.63
C PHE A 1072 -56.10 -20.74 57.10
N GLU A 1073 -55.40 -19.62 56.95
CA GLU A 1073 -54.03 -19.43 57.43
C GLU A 1073 -53.95 -19.65 58.95
N ARG A 1074 -54.91 -19.11 59.70
CA ARG A 1074 -55.03 -19.36 61.13
C ARG A 1074 -55.22 -20.85 61.45
N GLY A 1075 -56.00 -21.56 60.65
CA GLY A 1075 -56.19 -23.00 60.76
C GLY A 1075 -54.88 -23.78 60.53
N VAL A 1076 -54.08 -23.37 59.54
CA VAL A 1076 -52.77 -23.96 59.22
C VAL A 1076 -51.77 -23.69 60.35
N GLU A 1077 -51.71 -22.46 60.88
CA GLU A 1077 -50.88 -22.12 62.04
C GLU A 1077 -51.22 -23.00 63.26
N LEU A 1078 -52.49 -23.10 63.61
CA LEU A 1078 -52.95 -23.94 64.72
C LEU A 1078 -52.62 -25.43 64.49
N TYR A 1079 -52.64 -25.89 63.24
CA TYR A 1079 -52.22 -27.24 62.89
C TYR A 1079 -50.71 -27.44 63.13
N VAL A 1080 -49.88 -26.48 62.71
CA VAL A 1080 -48.42 -26.48 62.93
C VAL A 1080 -48.06 -26.41 64.42
N GLU A 1081 -48.80 -25.61 65.22
CA GLU A 1081 -48.68 -25.54 66.68
C GLU A 1081 -49.19 -26.79 67.42
N LYS A 1082 -49.60 -27.84 66.67
CA LYS A 1082 -50.17 -29.09 67.19
C LYS A 1082 -51.51 -28.92 67.95
N LYS A 1083 -52.22 -27.81 67.78
CA LYS A 1083 -53.55 -27.54 68.35
C LYS A 1083 -54.67 -28.10 67.46
N PHE A 1084 -54.63 -29.41 67.19
CA PHE A 1084 -55.49 -30.07 66.18
C PHE A 1084 -57.00 -29.92 66.42
N ALA A 1085 -57.43 -29.76 67.67
CA ALA A 1085 -58.86 -29.57 67.98
C ALA A 1085 -59.38 -28.20 67.54
N GLN A 1086 -58.61 -27.15 67.78
CA GLN A 1086 -58.93 -25.80 67.37
C GLN A 1086 -58.79 -25.66 65.85
N ALA A 1087 -57.69 -26.18 65.27
CA ALA A 1087 -57.49 -26.22 63.82
C ALA A 1087 -58.67 -26.90 63.10
N GLN A 1088 -59.13 -28.07 63.60
CA GLN A 1088 -60.27 -28.76 63.00
C GLN A 1088 -61.57 -27.95 63.06
N GLN A 1089 -61.82 -27.20 64.15
CA GLN A 1089 -63.00 -26.36 64.26
C GLN A 1089 -62.97 -25.23 63.22
N VAL A 1090 -61.81 -24.58 63.05
CA VAL A 1090 -61.59 -23.54 62.05
C VAL A 1090 -61.80 -24.11 60.64
N PHE A 1091 -61.17 -25.22 60.28
CA PHE A 1091 -61.36 -25.83 58.95
C PHE A 1091 -62.80 -26.32 58.71
N LYS A 1092 -63.53 -26.80 59.73
CA LYS A 1092 -64.95 -27.15 59.58
C LYS A 1092 -65.82 -25.93 59.29
N LYS A 1093 -65.52 -24.78 59.90
CA LYS A 1093 -66.21 -23.50 59.62
C LYS A 1093 -65.95 -23.05 58.18
N ILE A 1094 -64.70 -23.15 57.71
CA ILE A 1094 -64.34 -22.86 56.31
C ILE A 1094 -65.07 -23.82 55.36
N TRP A 1095 -65.13 -25.11 55.68
CA TRP A 1095 -65.82 -26.12 54.87
C TRP A 1095 -67.33 -25.87 54.76
N GLN A 1096 -67.96 -25.26 55.77
CA GLN A 1096 -69.37 -24.87 55.69
C GLN A 1096 -69.60 -23.71 54.70
N ILE A 1097 -68.62 -22.81 54.56
CA ILE A 1097 -68.66 -21.69 53.61
C ILE A 1097 -68.29 -22.16 52.20
N ASN A 1098 -67.30 -23.05 52.08
CA ASN A 1098 -66.81 -23.56 50.81
C ASN A 1098 -66.63 -25.09 50.84
N GLN A 1099 -67.66 -25.82 50.42
CA GLN A 1099 -67.65 -27.29 50.35
C GLN A 1099 -66.83 -27.86 49.17
N HIS A 1100 -66.32 -26.99 48.29
CA HIS A 1100 -65.53 -27.39 47.13
C HIS A 1100 -64.01 -27.21 47.37
N ASP A 1101 -63.60 -26.72 48.54
CA ASP A 1101 -62.19 -26.52 48.88
C ASP A 1101 -61.52 -27.82 49.37
N LEU A 1102 -60.94 -28.56 48.43
CA LEU A 1102 -60.28 -29.83 48.68
C LEU A 1102 -59.14 -29.74 49.72
N VAL A 1103 -58.44 -28.61 49.77
CA VAL A 1103 -57.35 -28.38 50.73
C VAL A 1103 -57.91 -28.31 52.15
N THR A 1104 -59.01 -27.58 52.36
CA THR A 1104 -59.70 -27.54 53.66
C THR A 1104 -60.19 -28.93 54.07
N LYS A 1105 -60.74 -29.71 53.14
CA LYS A 1105 -61.13 -31.12 53.40
C LYS A 1105 -59.95 -31.98 53.84
N LEU A 1106 -58.80 -31.82 53.17
CA LEU A 1106 -57.57 -32.53 53.49
C LEU A 1106 -57.11 -32.19 54.92
N TYR A 1107 -57.12 -30.90 55.29
CA TYR A 1107 -56.75 -30.48 56.63
C TYR A 1107 -57.70 -30.99 57.72
N ILE A 1108 -59.02 -31.05 57.47
CA ILE A 1108 -59.96 -31.70 58.41
C ILE A 1108 -59.58 -33.16 58.64
N LYS A 1109 -59.27 -33.91 57.57
CA LYS A 1109 -58.82 -35.32 57.67
C LYS A 1109 -57.49 -35.43 58.40
N ARG A 1110 -56.52 -34.57 58.09
CA ARG A 1110 -55.22 -34.50 58.77
C ARG A 1110 -55.39 -34.26 60.28
N CYS A 1111 -56.22 -33.29 60.68
CA CYS A 1111 -56.54 -33.05 62.09
C CYS A 1111 -57.20 -34.27 62.77
N GLN A 1112 -58.10 -34.98 62.09
CA GLN A 1112 -58.73 -36.20 62.63
C GLN A 1112 -57.74 -37.34 62.83
N LYS A 1113 -56.84 -37.54 61.87
CA LYS A 1113 -55.77 -38.54 61.94
C LYS A 1113 -54.77 -38.20 63.04
N ALA A 1114 -54.28 -36.96 63.08
CA ALA A 1114 -53.35 -36.45 64.09
C ALA A 1114 -53.89 -36.56 65.52
N LYS A 1115 -55.21 -36.36 65.72
CA LYS A 1115 -55.88 -36.59 67.01
C LYS A 1115 -55.90 -38.05 67.46
N ARG A 1116 -55.97 -39.00 66.52
CA ARG A 1116 -56.10 -40.43 66.83
C ARG A 1116 -54.76 -41.14 66.99
N PHE A 1117 -53.72 -40.70 66.28
CA PHE A 1117 -52.44 -41.41 66.18
C PHE A 1117 -51.21 -40.58 66.54
N GLY A 1118 -51.38 -39.29 66.91
CA GLY A 1118 -50.28 -38.33 66.99
C GLY A 1118 -49.82 -37.87 65.60
N VAL A 1119 -49.03 -36.80 65.54
CA VAL A 1119 -48.40 -36.36 64.29
C VAL A 1119 -47.14 -37.17 64.09
N SER A 1120 -47.10 -37.97 63.03
CA SER A 1120 -45.83 -38.43 62.49
C SER A 1120 -45.05 -37.19 62.03
N GLU A 1121 -43.72 -37.12 62.21
CA GLU A 1121 -42.87 -36.11 61.56
C GLU A 1121 -43.14 -36.03 60.03
N PHE A 1122 -43.77 -37.07 59.48
CA PHE A 1122 -44.19 -37.19 58.10
C PHE A 1122 -45.62 -36.69 57.75
N ASP A 1123 -46.49 -36.29 58.70
CA ASP A 1123 -47.84 -35.79 58.32
C ASP A 1123 -47.83 -34.32 57.84
N VAL A 1124 -46.68 -33.63 57.92
CA VAL A 1124 -46.37 -32.35 57.26
C VAL A 1124 -45.42 -32.56 56.06
N VAL A 1125 -44.88 -33.77 55.90
CA VAL A 1125 -43.88 -34.13 54.89
C VAL A 1125 -44.49 -35.19 53.97
N VAL A 1126 -44.97 -34.77 52.81
CA VAL A 1126 -45.32 -35.74 51.76
C VAL A 1126 -44.01 -36.31 51.23
N ASP A 1127 -43.70 -37.54 51.62
CA ASP A 1127 -42.55 -38.34 51.18
C ASP A 1127 -42.69 -38.86 49.75
#